data_AF-A0A7H5F0Z2-F1
#
_entry.id   AF-A0A7H5F0Z2-F1
#
_cell.length_a   1.000
_cell.length_b   1.000
_cell.length_c   1.000
_cell.angle_alpha   90.00
_cell.angle_beta   90.00
_cell.angle_gamma   90.00
#
_symmetry.space_group_name_H-M   'P 1'
#
loop_
_entity.id
_entity.type
_entity.pdbx_description
1 polymer ?
#
loop_
_entity_poly.entity_id
_entity_poly.type
_entity_poly.pdbx_seq_one_letter_code
_entity_poly.pdbx_strand_id
1 'polypeptide(L)'
;MISKSKAAVMVGLFSILLLSMMASVTRAPGAMGAYLNGVFPDITPGFGGAWYLENNLPEIDILAPLKVLEFPNSEDVLILCKTGQLWRVNLEAQTQELVLDITDRTVNYSEAGAISIALHPEFGNPDFPDKQLAFIFYRYKPEPEVHDHLGYNRLAKFSWDEDAQQFDKASEEILIQQYDRSAWHNGGGLFFHEGLLYLAVGDEGEPDHRTESNQTLERGLFSGLLRIDVDNDPTRSHPIRRQPIANAAPPEGWPQETYTQGYMIPNDNPWLSEAGDILEEFYAIGIRSPYSTHFDPQENTIWISDVGSSKREEINQVEKGDNLQWNFLEGEDWAGGRPDSLIGNEKAPLFHYGNDLGNCVIGAGIYRGSEFIYLNGRYLFADYVRDNIMVLRTDVNSAPEAEILLTDFGPEPVDLPQFSSISGMHYLSNGEILVTTIAWPFREGGRILHLRQRQAVPDPPAKLSELGVFTDLERLEVADGIIPYEVNAPLWSDRAIKRRWMAIPNDGEFNQASEQIKFSEEEDWEFPEGTVFIKHFDLPTSTSNPNERVKLETRFFIMARNNTAYGLTYKWNEEQTEAYLQLDNSSATYDIQDEGQSAGTQRWDFPGRDQCMSCHNSNANFVLGVKTHQLNSEMYYPSLGVSKNQLQYLSDLNVIDHDDNDWSDYPRAYDLNDFVSLDLRIRSYLDANCSSCHRLGGISGVTMDLRFHTPLESKNIIELPTLSQTSGHDNLLVEPGNHAASELWIRDQTRGDNQMPPLGTNLVDEAYVEALAEWIDAMGEEEVDIEHFITFPNPSNGWMVVRANANWQLPLRVDVFSADGKLVHTEEHREHTMHLGLQRVGSGAFIMSVTDAAGNSHAERIVVR
;
A
#
# COMPACT_ATOMS: atom_id res chain seq x y z
N MET A 1 13.92 29.07 99.55
CA MET A 1 14.68 29.28 98.30
C MET A 1 13.67 29.36 97.16
N ILE A 2 13.33 30.57 96.70
CA ILE A 2 13.78 31.13 95.41
C ILE A 2 13.30 30.25 94.23
N SER A 3 12.16 30.61 93.60
CA SER A 3 12.05 31.16 92.23
C SER A 3 11.99 30.07 91.13
N LYS A 4 11.14 30.07 90.10
CA LYS A 4 10.52 31.16 89.33
C LYS A 4 9.34 30.59 88.50
N SER A 5 8.28 31.40 88.40
CA SER A 5 7.27 31.58 87.30
C SER A 5 6.74 30.37 86.51
N LYS A 6 5.45 29.99 86.56
CA LYS A 6 4.17 30.65 86.19
C LYS A 6 3.93 30.86 84.67
N ALA A 7 2.73 30.40 84.27
CA ALA A 7 1.96 30.55 83.01
C ALA A 7 2.36 29.55 81.89
N ALA A 8 1.45 28.81 81.23
CA ALA A 8 0.04 29.06 80.95
C ALA A 8 -0.81 27.75 80.89
N VAL A 9 -1.99 27.81 81.50
CA VAL A 9 -3.15 26.94 81.28
C VAL A 9 -4.15 27.79 80.50
N MET A 10 -4.46 27.47 79.25
CA MET A 10 -5.76 27.63 78.58
C MET A 10 -5.62 27.36 77.07
N VAL A 11 -6.71 26.87 76.47
CA VAL A 11 -6.88 26.49 75.05
C VAL A 11 -6.36 25.11 74.67
N GLY A 12 -6.87 24.08 75.35
CA GLY A 12 -6.99 22.74 74.79
C GLY A 12 -8.47 22.45 74.52
N LEU A 13 -9.00 22.92 73.38
CA LEU A 13 -10.30 22.45 72.83
C LEU A 13 -10.60 22.93 71.39
N PHE A 14 -9.62 23.40 70.61
CA PHE A 14 -9.86 23.91 69.24
C PHE A 14 -8.81 23.47 68.20
N SER A 15 -8.17 22.31 68.40
CA SER A 15 -7.08 21.84 67.50
C SER A 15 -7.18 20.37 67.06
N ILE A 16 -8.35 19.73 67.20
CA ILE A 16 -8.63 18.38 66.67
C ILE A 16 -9.69 18.46 65.55
N LEU A 17 -9.64 19.50 64.72
CA LEU A 17 -10.58 19.65 63.60
C LEU A 17 -9.98 20.27 62.33
N LEU A 18 -8.65 20.31 62.20
CA LEU A 18 -7.96 20.89 61.03
C LEU A 18 -6.73 20.10 60.56
N LEU A 19 -6.62 18.83 60.93
CA LEU A 19 -5.66 17.89 60.33
C LEU A 19 -6.36 16.61 59.87
N SER A 20 -7.46 16.75 59.13
CA SER A 20 -7.70 15.83 58.02
C SER A 20 -6.99 16.45 56.82
N MET A 21 -5.73 16.07 56.62
CA MET A 21 -5.13 16.24 55.30
C MET A 21 -6.10 15.62 54.30
N MET A 22 -6.57 16.45 53.37
CA MET A 22 -7.23 15.99 52.16
C MET A 22 -6.22 15.08 51.46
N ALA A 23 -6.27 13.77 51.74
CA ALA A 23 -5.89 12.82 50.72
C ALA A 23 -6.86 13.09 49.58
N SER A 24 -6.34 13.64 48.48
CA SER A 24 -7.06 13.66 47.21
C SER A 24 -7.49 12.22 46.96
N VAL A 25 -8.79 11.94 47.09
CA VAL A 25 -9.33 10.63 46.78
C VAL A 25 -9.34 10.53 45.27
N THR A 26 -8.18 10.23 44.66
CA THR A 26 -8.10 9.67 43.31
C THR A 26 -8.59 8.25 43.46
N ARG A 27 -9.90 8.04 43.36
CA ARG A 27 -10.42 6.67 43.23
C ARG A 27 -9.97 6.20 41.85
N ALA A 28 -9.09 5.20 41.81
CA ALA A 28 -8.71 4.54 40.58
C ALA A 28 -9.98 4.11 39.81
N PRO A 29 -9.98 4.19 38.46
CA PRO A 29 -11.06 3.62 37.67
C PRO A 29 -11.28 2.17 38.12
N GLY A 30 -12.54 1.73 38.24
CA GLY A 30 -12.82 0.33 38.53
C GLY A 30 -12.12 -0.63 37.55
N ALA A 31 -11.92 -1.88 37.98
CA ALA A 31 -11.28 -2.90 37.15
C ALA A 31 -11.96 -3.03 35.78
N MET A 32 -11.17 -3.15 34.73
CA MET A 32 -11.65 -3.26 33.35
C MET A 32 -10.88 -4.36 32.64
N GLY A 33 -11.51 -5.49 32.35
CA GLY A 33 -10.91 -6.54 31.55
C GLY A 33 -10.67 -6.10 30.09
N ALA A 34 -9.73 -6.76 29.42
CA ALA A 34 -9.44 -6.51 28.01
C ALA A 34 -10.69 -6.61 27.12
N TYR A 35 -10.73 -5.81 26.05
CA TYR A 35 -11.81 -5.78 25.07
C TYR A 35 -13.18 -5.49 25.71
N LEU A 36 -13.19 -4.55 26.67
CA LEU A 36 -14.36 -4.21 27.47
C LEU A 36 -14.94 -5.44 28.19
N ASN A 37 -14.14 -6.07 29.06
CA ASN A 37 -14.51 -7.29 29.79
C ASN A 37 -14.84 -8.49 28.87
N GLY A 38 -14.17 -8.60 27.73
CA GLY A 38 -14.38 -9.66 26.73
C GLY A 38 -15.69 -9.52 25.95
N VAL A 39 -16.35 -8.36 25.99
CA VAL A 39 -17.54 -8.07 25.17
C VAL A 39 -17.18 -7.98 23.70
N PHE A 40 -16.03 -7.36 23.40
CA PHE A 40 -15.49 -7.32 22.05
C PHE A 40 -14.52 -8.49 21.80
N PRO A 41 -14.52 -9.07 20.59
CA PRO A 41 -13.53 -10.08 20.24
C PRO A 41 -12.09 -9.53 20.24
N ASP A 42 -11.11 -10.42 20.40
CA ASP A 42 -9.69 -10.06 20.38
C ASP A 42 -9.13 -9.82 18.97
N ILE A 43 -9.91 -10.14 17.94
CA ILE A 43 -9.63 -9.93 16.52
C ILE A 43 -10.88 -9.38 15.84
N THR A 44 -10.75 -8.76 14.66
CA THR A 44 -11.92 -8.16 13.98
C THR A 44 -13.07 -9.16 13.79
N PRO A 45 -14.28 -8.87 14.29
CA PRO A 45 -15.46 -9.70 14.05
C PRO A 45 -15.89 -9.69 12.60
N GLY A 46 -16.76 -10.62 12.22
CA GLY A 46 -17.43 -10.65 10.92
C GLY A 46 -17.56 -12.05 10.34
N PHE A 47 -18.29 -12.13 9.23
CA PHE A 47 -18.36 -13.35 8.44
C PHE A 47 -16.93 -13.75 8.05
N GLY A 48 -16.56 -15.00 8.37
CA GLY A 48 -15.34 -15.58 7.83
C GLY A 48 -15.40 -15.45 6.32
N GLY A 49 -14.35 -14.92 5.71
CA GLY A 49 -14.50 -14.40 4.36
C GLY A 49 -13.49 -13.35 3.96
N ALA A 50 -13.15 -12.44 4.89
CA ALA A 50 -12.17 -11.38 4.65
C ALA A 50 -10.79 -12.00 4.38
N TRP A 51 -10.19 -11.58 3.27
CA TRP A 51 -8.86 -12.00 2.88
C TRP A 51 -7.80 -11.13 3.55
N TYR A 52 -6.62 -11.69 3.77
CA TYR A 52 -5.45 -10.97 4.27
C TYR A 52 -4.18 -11.68 3.81
N LEU A 53 -3.07 -10.94 3.81
CA LEU A 53 -1.75 -11.50 3.55
C LEU A 53 -1.04 -11.76 4.87
N GLU A 54 -0.54 -12.98 5.02
CA GLU A 54 0.19 -13.43 6.19
C GLU A 54 1.67 -13.60 5.81
N ASN A 55 2.57 -12.90 6.52
CA ASN A 55 4.00 -13.21 6.50
C ASN A 55 4.34 -14.23 7.59
N ASN A 56 4.34 -15.51 7.22
CA ASN A 56 4.71 -16.62 8.09
C ASN A 56 6.02 -17.32 7.64
N LEU A 57 6.76 -16.70 6.72
CA LEU A 57 8.05 -17.19 6.19
C LEU A 57 9.22 -16.23 6.54
N PRO A 58 9.39 -15.79 7.80
CA PRO A 58 10.40 -14.79 8.15
C PRO A 58 11.85 -15.26 7.93
N GLU A 59 12.10 -16.57 7.87
CA GLU A 59 13.44 -17.12 7.65
C GLU A 59 13.79 -17.29 6.16
N ILE A 60 12.82 -17.06 5.25
CA ILE A 60 13.04 -17.11 3.81
C ILE A 60 13.43 -15.72 3.30
N ASP A 61 14.71 -15.55 2.96
CA ASP A 61 15.28 -14.31 2.44
C ASP A 61 15.70 -14.52 0.98
N ILE A 62 14.74 -14.26 0.08
CA ILE A 62 14.91 -14.40 -1.37
C ILE A 62 14.60 -13.06 -2.03
N LEU A 63 15.55 -12.59 -2.84
CA LEU A 63 15.46 -11.30 -3.52
C LEU A 63 14.62 -11.41 -4.79
N ALA A 64 13.70 -10.46 -4.97
CA ALA A 64 12.87 -10.32 -6.17
C ALA A 64 12.22 -11.65 -6.66
N PRO A 65 11.50 -12.39 -5.81
CA PRO A 65 10.81 -13.63 -6.20
C PRO A 65 9.72 -13.34 -7.24
N LEU A 66 9.65 -14.12 -8.33
CA LEU A 66 8.67 -13.93 -9.41
C LEU A 66 7.78 -15.14 -9.67
N LYS A 67 8.36 -16.35 -9.71
CA LYS A 67 7.61 -17.56 -10.06
C LYS A 67 7.86 -18.66 -9.05
N VAL A 68 6.78 -19.20 -8.49
CA VAL A 68 6.79 -20.41 -7.65
C VAL A 68 6.21 -21.59 -8.42
N LEU A 69 6.85 -22.76 -8.32
CA LEU A 69 6.37 -24.03 -8.83
C LEU A 69 6.78 -25.17 -7.88
N GLU A 70 5.96 -26.21 -7.78
CA GLU A 70 6.27 -27.37 -6.92
C GLU A 70 7.48 -28.15 -7.46
N PHE A 71 8.36 -28.62 -6.56
CA PHE A 71 9.47 -29.49 -6.91
C PHE A 71 8.99 -30.96 -6.87
N PRO A 72 8.94 -31.68 -8.00
CA PRO A 72 8.32 -33.00 -8.08
C PRO A 72 8.88 -33.99 -7.06
N ASN A 73 8.00 -34.83 -6.50
CA ASN A 73 8.31 -35.85 -5.51
C ASN A 73 8.91 -35.32 -4.19
N SER A 74 8.66 -34.06 -3.84
CA SER A 74 9.01 -33.47 -2.54
C SER A 74 7.95 -32.49 -2.05
N GLU A 75 8.12 -31.99 -0.81
CA GLU A 75 7.32 -30.90 -0.25
C GLU A 75 7.93 -29.51 -0.55
N ASP A 76 9.04 -29.48 -1.27
CA ASP A 76 9.74 -28.25 -1.61
C ASP A 76 9.11 -27.58 -2.85
N VAL A 77 9.31 -26.28 -2.94
CA VAL A 77 9.00 -25.47 -4.12
C VAL A 77 10.29 -24.93 -4.73
N LEU A 78 10.26 -24.65 -6.03
CA LEU A 78 11.25 -23.84 -6.70
C LEU A 78 10.75 -22.39 -6.78
N ILE A 79 11.66 -21.45 -6.57
CA ILE A 79 11.38 -20.01 -6.62
C ILE A 79 12.38 -19.36 -7.56
N LEU A 80 11.89 -18.96 -8.74
CA LEU A 80 12.66 -18.19 -9.70
C LEU A 80 12.62 -16.72 -9.32
N CYS A 81 13.81 -16.13 -9.23
CA CYS A 81 14.00 -14.72 -8.96
C CYS A 81 14.24 -13.96 -10.26
N LYS A 82 13.78 -12.70 -10.33
CA LYS A 82 14.05 -11.79 -11.45
C LYS A 82 15.55 -11.67 -11.76
N THR A 83 16.38 -11.79 -10.75
CA THR A 83 17.85 -11.73 -10.81
C THR A 83 18.49 -12.91 -11.53
N GLY A 84 17.76 -13.98 -11.85
CA GLY A 84 18.32 -15.19 -12.47
C GLY A 84 18.82 -16.24 -11.48
N GLN A 85 18.43 -16.13 -10.22
CA GLN A 85 18.64 -17.17 -9.22
C GLN A 85 17.40 -18.06 -9.11
N LEU A 86 17.61 -19.36 -8.97
CA LEU A 86 16.57 -20.34 -8.69
C LEU A 86 16.84 -20.99 -7.34
N TRP A 87 15.88 -20.89 -6.43
CA TRP A 87 15.98 -21.44 -5.09
C TRP A 87 15.06 -22.64 -4.93
N ARG A 88 15.53 -23.68 -4.27
CA ARG A 88 14.69 -24.76 -3.73
C ARG A 88 14.38 -24.43 -2.28
N VAL A 89 13.10 -24.42 -1.92
CA VAL A 89 12.62 -23.94 -0.62
C VAL A 89 11.63 -24.91 -0.02
N ASN A 90 11.86 -25.28 1.23
CA ASN A 90 10.86 -25.95 2.05
C ASN A 90 10.08 -24.91 2.86
N LEU A 91 8.78 -24.77 2.59
CA LEU A 91 7.96 -23.72 3.21
C LEU A 91 7.68 -23.99 4.70
N GLU A 92 7.53 -25.26 5.09
CA GLU A 92 7.26 -25.63 6.50
C GLU A 92 8.50 -25.51 7.38
N ALA A 93 9.64 -26.07 6.92
CA ALA A 93 10.92 -26.00 7.62
C ALA A 93 11.62 -24.64 7.46
N GLN A 94 11.15 -23.80 6.54
CA GLN A 94 11.72 -22.51 6.16
C GLN A 94 13.21 -22.58 5.82
N THR A 95 13.59 -23.59 5.03
CA THR A 95 14.96 -23.77 4.54
C THR A 95 15.03 -23.44 3.06
N GLN A 96 16.12 -22.80 2.63
CA GLN A 96 16.36 -22.43 1.24
C GLN A 96 17.75 -22.87 0.75
N GLU A 97 17.82 -23.33 -0.50
CA GLU A 97 19.05 -23.76 -1.18
C GLU A 97 19.10 -23.19 -2.60
N LEU A 98 20.23 -22.59 -2.98
CA LEU A 98 20.42 -22.08 -4.34
C LEU A 98 20.74 -23.24 -5.29
N VAL A 99 19.87 -23.49 -6.26
CA VAL A 99 19.98 -24.63 -7.19
C VAL A 99 20.30 -24.22 -8.63
N LEU A 100 20.23 -22.94 -8.98
CA LEU A 100 20.78 -22.40 -10.23
C LEU A 100 21.10 -20.91 -10.06
N ASP A 101 22.21 -20.46 -10.65
CA ASP A 101 22.58 -19.06 -10.69
C ASP A 101 23.10 -18.68 -12.10
N ILE A 102 22.31 -17.87 -12.80
CA ILE A 102 22.63 -17.28 -14.11
C ILE A 102 22.72 -15.73 -14.06
N THR A 103 22.98 -15.17 -12.86
CA THR A 103 23.19 -13.73 -12.67
C THR A 103 24.34 -13.18 -13.52
N ASP A 104 25.29 -14.03 -13.91
CA ASP A 104 26.45 -13.69 -14.76
C ASP A 104 26.07 -13.28 -16.19
N ARG A 105 24.82 -13.50 -16.60
CA ARG A 105 24.36 -13.27 -17.99
C ARG A 105 22.95 -12.70 -18.09
N THR A 106 22.13 -12.82 -17.05
CA THR A 106 20.79 -12.24 -17.05
C THR A 106 20.81 -10.76 -16.69
N VAL A 107 19.92 -9.98 -17.30
CA VAL A 107 19.72 -8.57 -16.97
C VAL A 107 18.68 -8.46 -15.85
N ASN A 108 18.91 -7.59 -14.86
CA ASN A 108 17.88 -7.19 -13.90
C ASN A 108 17.64 -5.68 -13.99
N TYR A 109 16.80 -5.27 -14.93
CA TYR A 109 16.51 -3.85 -15.19
C TYR A 109 15.11 -3.68 -15.75
N SER A 110 14.32 -2.73 -15.21
CA SER A 110 12.92 -2.55 -15.61
C SER A 110 12.16 -3.89 -15.59
N GLU A 111 11.43 -4.25 -16.65
CA GLU A 111 10.75 -5.55 -16.77
C GLU A 111 11.73 -6.70 -17.05
N ALA A 112 12.88 -6.42 -17.68
CA ALA A 112 13.86 -7.44 -18.03
C ALA A 112 14.44 -8.16 -16.81
N GLY A 113 14.44 -9.49 -16.88
CA GLY A 113 14.78 -10.42 -15.81
C GLY A 113 14.84 -11.86 -16.30
N ALA A 114 15.05 -12.80 -15.38
CA ALA A 114 14.54 -14.16 -15.56
C ALA A 114 13.07 -14.17 -15.15
N ILE A 115 12.17 -14.39 -16.11
CA ILE A 115 10.74 -14.11 -15.93
C ILE A 115 9.95 -15.36 -15.61
N SER A 116 10.33 -16.49 -16.19
CA SER A 116 9.54 -17.72 -16.09
C SER A 116 10.38 -18.97 -16.21
N ILE A 117 9.84 -20.05 -15.65
CA ILE A 117 10.42 -21.37 -15.60
C ILE A 117 9.32 -22.43 -15.78
N ALA A 118 9.66 -23.51 -16.47
CA ALA A 118 8.89 -24.74 -16.51
C ALA A 118 9.83 -25.94 -16.40
N LEU A 119 9.44 -26.95 -15.63
CA LEU A 119 10.11 -28.25 -15.64
C LEU A 119 9.53 -29.10 -16.77
N HIS A 120 10.35 -29.97 -17.36
CA HIS A 120 9.84 -30.98 -18.28
C HIS A 120 8.74 -31.82 -17.58
N PRO A 121 7.66 -32.25 -18.26
CA PRO A 121 6.59 -33.03 -17.64
C PRO A 121 7.04 -34.34 -16.98
N GLU A 122 8.17 -34.90 -17.42
CA GLU A 122 8.81 -36.10 -16.88
C GLU A 122 9.94 -35.80 -15.86
N PHE A 123 10.09 -34.55 -15.42
CA PHE A 123 11.04 -34.20 -14.36
C PHE A 123 10.68 -34.91 -13.05
N GLY A 124 11.67 -35.45 -12.36
CA GLY A 124 11.49 -36.30 -11.18
C GLY A 124 11.12 -37.76 -11.51
N ASN A 125 10.85 -38.10 -12.77
CA ASN A 125 10.59 -39.48 -13.17
C ASN A 125 11.91 -40.20 -13.55
N PRO A 126 12.37 -41.19 -12.77
CA PRO A 126 13.65 -41.87 -13.01
C PRO A 126 13.67 -42.69 -14.31
N ASP A 127 12.52 -42.97 -14.91
CA ASP A 127 12.44 -43.67 -16.19
C ASP A 127 12.85 -42.78 -17.38
N PHE A 128 12.96 -41.45 -17.17
CA PHE A 128 13.32 -40.45 -18.18
C PHE A 128 14.54 -39.61 -17.74
N PRO A 129 15.74 -40.19 -17.65
CA PRO A 129 16.93 -39.50 -17.17
C PRO A 129 17.38 -38.34 -18.07
N ASP A 130 17.06 -38.36 -19.36
CA ASP A 130 17.32 -37.28 -20.32
C ASP A 130 16.33 -36.12 -20.22
N LYS A 131 15.28 -36.27 -19.41
CA LYS A 131 14.19 -35.30 -19.21
C LYS A 131 14.25 -34.57 -17.89
N GLN A 132 15.34 -34.71 -17.14
CA GLN A 132 15.58 -33.95 -15.92
C GLN A 132 16.06 -32.53 -16.29
N LEU A 133 15.15 -31.76 -16.88
CA LEU A 133 15.41 -30.46 -17.51
C LEU A 133 14.49 -29.37 -16.94
N ALA A 134 15.07 -28.19 -16.70
CA ALA A 134 14.33 -26.94 -16.53
C ALA A 134 14.48 -26.07 -17.77
N PHE A 135 13.39 -25.41 -18.17
CA PHE A 135 13.33 -24.43 -19.24
C PHE A 135 13.12 -23.06 -18.63
N ILE A 136 13.98 -22.10 -18.93
CA ILE A 136 13.94 -20.75 -18.34
C ILE A 136 13.91 -19.73 -19.47
N PHE A 137 12.97 -18.80 -19.39
CA PHE A 137 12.91 -17.63 -20.25
C PHE A 137 13.46 -16.41 -19.51
N TYR A 138 14.51 -15.81 -20.06
CA TYR A 138 15.22 -14.72 -19.41
C TYR A 138 15.81 -13.72 -20.41
N ARG A 139 16.12 -12.52 -19.92
CA ARG A 139 16.79 -11.48 -20.68
C ARG A 139 18.30 -11.65 -20.63
N TYR A 140 18.94 -11.87 -21.78
CA TYR A 140 20.40 -11.95 -21.90
C TYR A 140 21.00 -10.67 -22.49
N LYS A 141 22.20 -10.28 -22.02
CA LYS A 141 23.14 -9.48 -22.81
C LYS A 141 24.59 -9.70 -22.38
N PRO A 142 25.58 -9.36 -23.23
CA PRO A 142 27.00 -9.56 -22.91
C PRO A 142 27.48 -8.83 -21.65
N GLU A 143 26.88 -7.68 -21.35
CA GLU A 143 27.23 -6.82 -20.23
C GLU A 143 26.00 -6.62 -19.31
N PRO A 144 25.60 -7.64 -18.52
CA PRO A 144 24.32 -7.63 -17.80
C PRO A 144 24.17 -6.50 -16.78
N GLU A 145 25.29 -5.97 -16.27
CA GLU A 145 25.36 -4.86 -15.31
C GLU A 145 25.09 -3.48 -15.93
N VAL A 146 25.16 -3.35 -17.27
CA VAL A 146 24.81 -2.10 -17.95
C VAL A 146 23.30 -1.95 -17.90
N HIS A 147 22.76 -0.82 -17.47
CA HIS A 147 21.31 -0.61 -17.36
C HIS A 147 20.78 0.20 -18.55
N ASP A 148 20.46 -0.49 -19.64
CA ASP A 148 19.85 0.05 -20.85
C ASP A 148 18.78 -0.91 -21.40
N HIS A 149 18.09 -0.48 -22.46
CA HIS A 149 16.93 -1.18 -23.03
C HIS A 149 17.31 -2.39 -23.93
N LEU A 150 18.58 -2.52 -24.33
CA LEU A 150 18.98 -3.49 -25.36
C LEU A 150 19.26 -4.87 -24.77
N GLY A 151 18.94 -5.93 -25.52
CA GLY A 151 19.21 -7.30 -25.08
C GLY A 151 18.62 -8.37 -26.00
N TYR A 152 18.57 -9.59 -25.50
CA TYR A 152 17.96 -10.73 -26.17
C TYR A 152 16.92 -11.37 -25.25
N ASN A 153 15.74 -11.64 -25.79
CA ASN A 153 14.82 -12.59 -25.20
C ASN A 153 15.36 -13.99 -25.47
N ARG A 154 15.62 -14.75 -24.41
CA ARG A 154 16.25 -16.05 -24.49
C ARG A 154 15.43 -17.11 -23.79
N LEU A 155 15.11 -18.19 -24.52
CA LEU A 155 14.64 -19.44 -23.94
C LEU A 155 15.82 -20.41 -23.94
N ALA A 156 16.15 -20.96 -22.77
CA ALA A 156 17.20 -21.98 -22.63
C ALA A 156 16.75 -23.13 -21.74
N LYS A 157 17.38 -24.29 -21.89
CA LYS A 157 17.20 -25.43 -20.99
C LYS A 157 18.49 -25.77 -20.23
N PHE A 158 18.32 -26.29 -19.02
CA PHE A 158 19.38 -26.67 -18.08
C PHE A 158 19.12 -28.07 -17.54
N SER A 159 20.14 -28.93 -17.48
CA SER A 159 20.04 -30.27 -16.91
C SER A 159 20.25 -30.27 -15.40
N TRP A 160 19.45 -31.07 -14.71
CA TRP A 160 19.60 -31.38 -13.30
C TRP A 160 20.75 -32.36 -13.07
N ASP A 161 21.64 -32.03 -12.14
CA ASP A 161 22.69 -32.92 -11.65
C ASP A 161 22.21 -33.57 -10.34
N GLU A 162 21.91 -34.86 -10.41
CA GLU A 162 21.38 -35.63 -9.27
C GLU A 162 22.41 -35.79 -8.14
N ASP A 163 23.71 -35.84 -8.45
CA ASP A 163 24.75 -35.98 -7.42
C ASP A 163 24.95 -34.66 -6.67
N ALA A 164 24.86 -33.54 -7.38
CA ALA A 164 25.03 -32.21 -6.82
C ALA A 164 23.72 -31.59 -6.30
N GLN A 165 22.56 -32.18 -6.59
CA GLN A 165 21.22 -31.67 -6.26
C GLN A 165 21.00 -30.22 -6.70
N GLN A 166 21.51 -29.88 -7.89
CA GLN A 166 21.41 -28.55 -8.50
C GLN A 166 21.34 -28.65 -10.02
N PHE A 167 20.89 -27.60 -10.70
CA PHE A 167 21.00 -27.51 -12.15
C PHE A 167 22.43 -27.13 -12.56
N ASP A 168 23.00 -27.85 -13.53
CA ASP A 168 24.30 -27.52 -14.08
C ASP A 168 24.18 -26.28 -14.98
N LYS A 169 24.66 -25.13 -14.50
CA LYS A 169 24.67 -23.90 -15.30
C LYS A 169 25.48 -24.00 -16.59
N ALA A 170 26.45 -24.92 -16.67
CA ALA A 170 27.26 -25.13 -17.88
C ALA A 170 26.54 -25.99 -18.92
N SER A 171 25.44 -26.64 -18.55
CA SER A 171 24.59 -27.43 -19.46
C SER A 171 23.66 -26.59 -20.33
N GLU A 172 23.73 -25.25 -20.24
CA GLU A 172 22.84 -24.35 -20.96
C GLU A 172 22.78 -24.67 -22.46
N GLU A 173 21.59 -25.03 -22.94
CA GLU A 173 21.29 -25.10 -24.36
C GLU A 173 20.26 -24.01 -24.71
N ILE A 174 20.69 -23.06 -25.55
CA ILE A 174 19.85 -21.95 -26.01
C ILE A 174 18.92 -22.47 -27.11
N LEU A 175 17.62 -22.40 -26.86
CA LEU A 175 16.57 -22.83 -27.79
C LEU A 175 16.09 -21.66 -28.67
N ILE A 176 15.90 -20.49 -28.07
CA ILE A 176 15.51 -19.27 -28.78
C ILE A 176 16.45 -18.15 -28.33
N GLN A 177 17.02 -17.43 -29.30
CA GLN A 177 17.71 -16.17 -29.07
C GLN A 177 17.14 -15.11 -30.01
N GLN A 178 16.34 -14.20 -29.47
CA GLN A 178 15.68 -13.14 -30.22
C GLN A 178 16.25 -11.79 -29.78
N TYR A 179 16.95 -11.08 -30.67
CA TYR A 179 17.35 -9.70 -30.39
C TYR A 179 16.11 -8.83 -30.29
N ASP A 180 16.11 -7.96 -29.29
CA ASP A 180 14.99 -7.10 -28.95
C ASP A 180 15.53 -5.74 -28.50
N ARG A 181 14.97 -4.70 -29.10
CA ARG A 181 15.40 -3.32 -28.96
C ARG A 181 14.90 -2.65 -27.66
N SER A 182 14.07 -3.33 -26.86
CA SER A 182 13.48 -2.80 -25.63
C SER A 182 13.62 -3.74 -24.43
N ALA A 183 13.66 -3.16 -23.23
CA ALA A 183 13.61 -3.88 -21.96
C ALA A 183 12.18 -3.96 -21.39
N TRP A 184 11.18 -3.65 -22.23
CA TRP A 184 9.76 -3.71 -21.93
C TRP A 184 9.06 -4.72 -22.83
N HIS A 185 7.96 -5.24 -22.33
CA HIS A 185 7.06 -6.19 -22.99
C HIS A 185 7.80 -7.42 -23.50
N ASN A 186 8.71 -7.97 -22.67
CA ASN A 186 9.45 -9.17 -23.04
C ASN A 186 8.54 -10.43 -23.02
N GLY A 187 7.43 -10.36 -22.28
CA GLY A 187 6.55 -11.50 -22.03
C GLY A 187 7.22 -12.53 -21.11
N GLY A 188 6.95 -13.80 -21.36
CA GLY A 188 7.70 -14.90 -20.73
C GLY A 188 6.86 -16.01 -20.14
N GLY A 189 5.52 -15.92 -20.15
CA GLY A 189 4.67 -17.01 -19.68
C GLY A 189 5.02 -18.35 -20.35
N LEU A 190 5.30 -19.38 -19.54
CA LEU A 190 5.90 -20.64 -19.98
C LEU A 190 5.17 -21.82 -19.31
N PHE A 191 4.70 -22.78 -20.09
CA PHE A 191 4.05 -23.99 -19.56
C PHE A 191 4.11 -25.15 -20.55
N PHE A 192 3.88 -26.38 -20.05
CA PHE A 192 3.71 -27.56 -20.89
C PHE A 192 2.24 -27.95 -21.03
N HIS A 193 1.87 -28.38 -22.23
CA HIS A 193 0.58 -29.02 -22.52
C HIS A 193 0.77 -30.10 -23.58
N GLU A 194 0.25 -31.30 -23.34
CA GLU A 194 0.41 -32.47 -24.24
C GLU A 194 1.87 -32.79 -24.64
N GLY A 195 2.82 -32.52 -23.74
CA GLY A 195 4.26 -32.71 -23.98
C GLY A 195 4.89 -31.67 -24.93
N LEU A 196 4.16 -30.62 -25.28
CA LEU A 196 4.67 -29.47 -26.04
C LEU A 196 4.90 -28.28 -25.11
N LEU A 197 5.93 -27.49 -25.39
CA LEU A 197 6.26 -26.29 -24.63
C LEU A 197 5.62 -25.08 -25.28
N TYR A 198 4.94 -24.27 -24.47
CA TYR A 198 4.30 -23.03 -24.87
C TYR A 198 5.00 -21.84 -24.24
N LEU A 199 5.29 -20.81 -25.03
CA LEU A 199 5.96 -19.58 -24.59
C LEU A 199 5.22 -18.35 -25.13
N ALA A 200 4.73 -17.46 -24.26
CA ALA A 200 4.21 -16.17 -24.66
C ALA A 200 5.32 -15.12 -24.75
N VAL A 201 5.36 -14.38 -25.85
CA VAL A 201 6.32 -13.32 -26.14
C VAL A 201 5.58 -12.01 -26.42
N GLY A 202 6.06 -10.90 -25.85
CA GLY A 202 5.45 -9.59 -26.06
C GLY A 202 5.91 -8.89 -27.33
N ASP A 203 5.51 -7.64 -27.50
CA ASP A 203 5.48 -6.91 -28.76
C ASP A 203 6.72 -6.05 -29.06
N GLU A 204 7.77 -6.16 -28.25
CA GLU A 204 8.99 -5.35 -28.34
C GLU A 204 8.87 -3.90 -27.83
N GLY A 205 7.83 -3.60 -27.05
CA GLY A 205 7.81 -2.44 -26.14
C GLY A 205 7.34 -1.14 -26.77
N GLU A 206 8.18 -0.61 -27.66
CA GLU A 206 8.10 0.77 -28.14
C GLU A 206 7.06 0.95 -29.24
N PRO A 207 6.30 2.07 -29.24
CA PRO A 207 5.33 2.38 -30.31
C PRO A 207 5.91 2.30 -31.72
N ASP A 208 7.16 2.73 -31.90
CA ASP A 208 7.84 2.73 -33.20
C ASP A 208 8.20 1.32 -33.69
N HIS A 209 8.30 0.33 -32.79
CA HIS A 209 8.62 -1.06 -33.16
C HIS A 209 7.39 -1.84 -33.66
N ARG A 210 6.18 -1.43 -33.26
CA ARG A 210 4.92 -2.18 -33.48
C ARG A 210 4.66 -2.56 -34.94
N THR A 211 5.06 -1.70 -35.89
CA THR A 211 4.84 -1.95 -37.33
C THR A 211 5.64 -3.14 -37.85
N GLU A 212 6.79 -3.43 -37.23
CA GLU A 212 7.67 -4.54 -37.64
C GLU A 212 7.43 -5.81 -36.83
N SER A 213 7.02 -5.67 -35.56
CA SER A 213 6.96 -6.77 -34.60
C SER A 213 5.57 -7.39 -34.46
N ASN A 214 4.51 -6.67 -34.84
CA ASN A 214 3.14 -7.07 -34.54
C ASN A 214 2.43 -7.49 -35.82
N GLN A 215 1.42 -8.35 -35.68
CA GLN A 215 0.54 -8.76 -36.81
C GLN A 215 1.31 -9.33 -38.02
N THR A 216 2.43 -10.02 -37.78
CA THR A 216 3.29 -10.62 -38.80
C THR A 216 3.85 -11.98 -38.35
N LEU A 217 4.12 -12.86 -39.31
CA LEU A 217 4.78 -14.16 -39.08
C LEU A 217 6.14 -14.23 -39.80
N GLU A 218 6.56 -13.17 -40.49
CA GLU A 218 7.69 -13.22 -41.42
C GLU A 218 9.00 -12.72 -40.82
N ARG A 219 8.98 -12.13 -39.61
CA ARG A 219 10.13 -11.43 -39.01
C ARG A 219 10.71 -12.11 -37.78
N GLY A 220 10.56 -11.51 -36.60
CA GLY A 220 11.01 -12.05 -35.32
C GLY A 220 9.87 -12.74 -34.57
N LEU A 221 10.23 -13.43 -33.49
CA LEU A 221 9.27 -14.06 -32.58
C LEU A 221 8.78 -13.03 -31.55
N PHE A 222 7.80 -12.22 -31.94
CA PHE A 222 7.17 -11.20 -31.10
C PHE A 222 5.64 -11.29 -31.18
N SER A 223 4.97 -10.70 -30.18
CA SER A 223 3.52 -10.50 -30.14
C SER A 223 2.70 -11.78 -30.36
N GLY A 224 3.02 -12.85 -29.62
CA GLY A 224 2.35 -14.14 -29.81
C GLY A 224 2.61 -15.19 -28.76
N LEU A 225 1.83 -16.28 -28.85
CA LEU A 225 2.01 -17.50 -28.09
C LEU A 225 2.66 -18.53 -29.02
N LEU A 226 3.86 -18.99 -28.68
CA LEU A 226 4.61 -20.00 -29.41
C LEU A 226 4.26 -21.40 -28.89
N ARG A 227 4.33 -22.41 -29.75
CA ARG A 227 4.17 -23.83 -29.41
C ARG A 227 5.21 -24.67 -30.13
N ILE A 228 6.10 -25.31 -29.37
CA ILE A 228 7.27 -26.05 -29.87
C ILE A 228 7.38 -27.45 -29.24
N ASP A 229 7.99 -28.38 -29.98
CA ASP A 229 8.24 -29.75 -29.53
C ASP A 229 9.71 -29.92 -29.11
N VAL A 230 9.96 -29.86 -27.80
CA VAL A 230 11.30 -30.00 -27.21
C VAL A 230 11.76 -31.47 -27.11
N ASP A 231 10.85 -32.43 -27.31
CA ASP A 231 11.19 -33.85 -27.41
C ASP A 231 11.69 -34.23 -28.81
N ASN A 232 11.48 -33.35 -29.79
CA ASN A 232 11.85 -33.56 -31.19
C ASN A 232 11.26 -34.88 -31.75
N ASP A 233 9.99 -35.18 -31.41
CA ASP A 233 9.34 -36.41 -31.84
C ASP A 233 8.92 -36.33 -33.32
N PRO A 234 9.61 -37.05 -34.22
CA PRO A 234 9.39 -36.95 -35.67
C PRO A 234 8.00 -37.46 -36.11
N THR A 235 7.23 -38.09 -35.21
CA THR A 235 5.86 -38.53 -35.51
C THR A 235 4.84 -37.39 -35.40
N ARG A 236 5.13 -36.37 -34.60
CA ARG A 236 4.24 -35.22 -34.35
C ARG A 236 4.82 -33.87 -34.77
N SER A 237 6.11 -33.79 -35.07
CA SER A 237 6.79 -32.55 -35.41
C SER A 237 7.78 -32.69 -36.59
N HIS A 238 8.28 -31.55 -37.09
CA HIS A 238 9.25 -31.47 -38.18
C HIS A 238 10.36 -30.44 -37.90
N PRO A 239 11.54 -30.53 -38.56
CA PRO A 239 12.62 -29.56 -38.36
C PRO A 239 12.22 -28.13 -38.72
N ILE A 240 12.78 -27.16 -38.02
CA ILE A 240 12.63 -25.72 -38.28
C ILE A 240 13.02 -25.40 -39.72
N ARG A 241 12.11 -24.79 -40.49
CA ARG A 241 12.34 -24.43 -41.91
C ARG A 241 12.77 -22.98 -42.12
N ARG A 242 12.43 -22.09 -41.17
CA ARG A 242 12.73 -20.66 -41.22
C ARG A 242 13.34 -20.20 -39.90
N GLN A 243 14.39 -19.40 -39.97
CA GLN A 243 14.98 -18.73 -38.80
C GLN A 243 14.36 -17.35 -38.61
N PRO A 244 14.14 -16.89 -37.37
CA PRO A 244 13.71 -15.52 -37.11
C PRO A 244 14.76 -14.52 -37.57
N ILE A 245 14.31 -13.33 -37.95
CA ILE A 245 15.19 -12.21 -38.30
C ILE A 245 15.04 -11.08 -37.29
N ALA A 246 16.18 -10.52 -36.88
CA ALA A 246 16.18 -9.35 -36.01
C ALA A 246 15.57 -8.13 -36.74
N ASN A 247 14.79 -7.33 -36.02
CA ASN A 247 14.19 -6.12 -36.58
C ASN A 247 15.22 -4.99 -36.77
N ALA A 248 16.33 -5.03 -36.02
CA ALA A 248 17.51 -4.19 -36.24
C ALA A 248 18.79 -4.98 -35.98
N ALA A 249 19.92 -4.48 -36.48
CA ALA A 249 21.23 -5.05 -36.16
C ALA A 249 21.53 -4.85 -34.67
N PRO A 250 22.00 -5.90 -33.96
CA PRO A 250 22.51 -5.73 -32.60
C PRO A 250 23.75 -4.83 -32.55
N PRO A 251 24.11 -4.27 -31.38
CA PRO A 251 25.32 -3.48 -31.20
C PRO A 251 26.59 -4.20 -31.67
N GLU A 252 27.58 -3.43 -32.11
CA GLU A 252 28.88 -3.99 -32.50
C GLU A 252 29.52 -4.74 -31.32
N GLY A 253 30.05 -5.94 -31.58
CA GLY A 253 30.64 -6.81 -30.56
C GLY A 253 29.63 -7.73 -29.85
N TRP A 254 28.33 -7.53 -30.04
CA TRP A 254 27.31 -8.47 -29.55
C TRP A 254 27.15 -9.66 -30.51
N PRO A 255 26.61 -10.81 -30.05
CA PRO A 255 26.23 -11.91 -30.96
C PRO A 255 25.25 -11.41 -32.02
N GLN A 256 25.64 -11.41 -33.28
CA GLN A 256 24.82 -10.79 -34.34
C GLN A 256 23.60 -11.63 -34.75
N GLU A 257 23.51 -12.86 -34.27
CA GLU A 257 22.52 -13.83 -34.71
C GLU A 257 21.27 -13.79 -33.82
N THR A 258 20.12 -13.74 -34.49
CA THR A 258 18.81 -14.12 -33.94
C THR A 258 18.46 -15.46 -34.54
N TYR A 259 18.16 -16.46 -33.71
CA TYR A 259 18.00 -17.84 -34.16
C TYR A 259 17.14 -18.69 -33.23
N THR A 260 16.73 -19.83 -33.76
CA THR A 260 16.01 -20.91 -33.07
C THR A 260 16.66 -22.27 -33.34
N GLN A 261 16.72 -23.14 -32.33
CA GLN A 261 17.31 -24.49 -32.42
C GLN A 261 16.85 -25.41 -31.28
N GLY A 262 17.24 -26.68 -31.32
CA GLY A 262 17.06 -27.62 -30.20
C GLY A 262 15.63 -28.15 -30.00
N TYR A 263 14.69 -27.72 -30.84
CA TYR A 263 13.29 -28.18 -30.88
C TYR A 263 12.80 -28.39 -32.31
N MET A 264 11.66 -29.05 -32.45
CA MET A 264 10.92 -29.21 -33.71
C MET A 264 9.58 -28.46 -33.67
N ILE A 265 9.02 -28.20 -34.85
CA ILE A 265 7.73 -27.54 -35.04
C ILE A 265 6.62 -28.59 -35.08
N PRO A 266 5.58 -28.51 -34.23
CA PRO A 266 4.44 -29.40 -34.30
C PRO A 266 3.76 -29.36 -35.67
N ASN A 267 3.46 -30.54 -36.23
CA ASN A 267 2.86 -30.72 -37.56
C ASN A 267 1.43 -30.18 -37.64
N ASP A 268 0.82 -29.82 -36.52
CA ASP A 268 -0.54 -29.30 -36.44
C ASP A 268 -0.59 -27.82 -35.99
N ASN A 269 0.55 -27.10 -35.95
CA ASN A 269 0.55 -25.64 -35.74
C ASN A 269 -0.32 -24.93 -36.81
N PRO A 270 -0.96 -23.80 -36.47
CA PRO A 270 -1.98 -23.17 -37.32
C PRO A 270 -1.42 -22.60 -38.63
N TRP A 271 -0.14 -22.20 -38.64
CA TRP A 271 0.51 -21.61 -39.80
C TRP A 271 1.77 -22.39 -40.17
N LEU A 272 1.68 -23.15 -41.26
CA LEU A 272 2.79 -23.96 -41.78
C LEU A 272 3.17 -23.50 -43.20
N SER A 273 4.46 -23.51 -43.50
CA SER A 273 5.01 -23.21 -44.83
C SER A 273 6.16 -24.14 -45.16
N GLU A 274 5.90 -25.11 -46.03
CA GLU A 274 6.95 -26.00 -46.54
C GLU A 274 8.06 -25.25 -47.29
N ALA A 275 7.75 -24.08 -47.85
CA ALA A 275 8.70 -23.22 -48.54
C ALA A 275 9.56 -22.36 -47.58
N GLY A 276 9.20 -22.27 -46.29
CA GLY A 276 9.91 -21.46 -45.30
C GLY A 276 9.59 -19.96 -45.39
N ASP A 277 8.40 -19.60 -45.87
CA ASP A 277 8.01 -18.20 -46.06
C ASP A 277 7.68 -17.48 -44.75
N ILE A 278 7.18 -18.21 -43.75
CA ILE A 278 6.75 -17.71 -42.44
C ILE A 278 7.35 -18.54 -41.31
N LEU A 279 7.39 -17.97 -40.10
CA LEU A 279 7.71 -18.68 -38.86
C LEU A 279 6.53 -19.55 -38.48
N GLU A 280 6.82 -20.81 -38.15
CA GLU A 280 5.80 -21.85 -37.93
C GLU A 280 5.58 -22.11 -36.43
N GLU A 281 6.32 -21.42 -35.55
CA GLU A 281 6.26 -21.55 -34.09
C GLU A 281 4.94 -21.03 -33.48
N PHE A 282 4.28 -20.08 -34.13
CA PHE A 282 3.13 -19.39 -33.55
C PHE A 282 1.89 -20.28 -33.43
N TYR A 283 1.33 -20.34 -32.23
CA TYR A 283 0.02 -20.93 -31.90
C TYR A 283 -1.08 -19.87 -31.91
N ALA A 284 -0.78 -18.65 -31.45
CA ALA A 284 -1.64 -17.47 -31.53
C ALA A 284 -0.78 -16.21 -31.67
N ILE A 285 -1.36 -15.11 -32.16
CA ILE A 285 -0.67 -13.81 -32.33
C ILE A 285 -1.49 -12.66 -31.74
N GLY A 286 -0.95 -11.45 -31.79
CA GLY A 286 -1.66 -10.23 -31.44
C GLY A 286 -1.70 -10.00 -29.93
N ILE A 287 -0.59 -10.31 -29.25
CA ILE A 287 -0.40 -10.14 -27.80
C ILE A 287 0.51 -8.92 -27.55
N ARG A 288 0.26 -8.11 -26.52
CA ARG A 288 1.07 -6.92 -26.22
C ARG A 288 2.24 -7.22 -25.28
N SER A 289 1.94 -7.41 -24.01
CA SER A 289 2.87 -7.59 -22.90
C SER A 289 2.31 -8.65 -21.95
N PRO A 290 2.40 -9.94 -22.34
CA PRO A 290 1.81 -11.02 -21.57
C PRO A 290 2.58 -11.21 -20.27
N TYR A 291 2.04 -10.75 -19.14
CA TYR A 291 2.67 -10.88 -17.82
C TYR A 291 2.72 -12.34 -17.40
N SER A 292 1.62 -13.08 -17.63
CA SER A 292 1.51 -14.46 -17.18
C SER A 292 0.60 -15.29 -18.07
N THR A 293 0.89 -16.59 -18.11
CA THR A 293 0.12 -17.58 -18.86
C THR A 293 -0.13 -18.82 -18.02
N HIS A 294 -1.33 -19.37 -18.12
CA HIS A 294 -1.73 -20.55 -17.35
C HIS A 294 -2.49 -21.53 -18.23
N PHE A 295 -2.19 -22.81 -18.07
CA PHE A 295 -2.97 -23.90 -18.65
C PHE A 295 -3.78 -24.56 -17.55
N ASP A 296 -5.10 -24.61 -17.74
CA ASP A 296 -5.98 -25.37 -16.85
C ASP A 296 -6.21 -26.78 -17.44
N PRO A 297 -5.66 -27.85 -16.82
CA PRO A 297 -5.77 -29.20 -17.35
C PRO A 297 -7.19 -29.78 -17.22
N GLN A 298 -8.04 -29.23 -16.33
CA GLN A 298 -9.37 -29.75 -16.11
C GLN A 298 -10.35 -29.36 -17.23
N GLU A 299 -10.34 -28.09 -17.65
CA GLU A 299 -11.17 -27.59 -18.75
C GLU A 299 -10.43 -27.54 -20.08
N ASN A 300 -9.13 -27.84 -20.08
CA ASN A 300 -8.26 -27.81 -21.25
C ASN A 300 -8.22 -26.42 -21.90
N THR A 301 -8.07 -25.38 -21.07
CA THR A 301 -8.09 -23.97 -21.51
C THR A 301 -6.73 -23.30 -21.27
N ILE A 302 -6.32 -22.45 -22.22
CA ILE A 302 -5.13 -21.62 -22.11
C ILE A 302 -5.57 -20.19 -21.79
N TRP A 303 -4.95 -19.61 -20.78
CA TRP A 303 -5.23 -18.28 -20.30
C TRP A 303 -3.99 -17.38 -20.40
N ILE A 304 -4.19 -16.15 -20.85
CA ILE A 304 -3.15 -15.12 -20.91
C ILE A 304 -3.66 -13.86 -20.23
N SER A 305 -2.90 -13.37 -19.25
CA SER A 305 -3.10 -12.03 -18.69
C SER A 305 -2.14 -11.08 -19.40
N ASP A 306 -2.69 -10.13 -20.15
CA ASP A 306 -1.97 -9.24 -21.05
C ASP A 306 -2.08 -7.79 -20.59
N VAL A 307 -0.93 -7.13 -20.38
CA VAL A 307 -0.87 -5.77 -19.85
C VAL A 307 -1.15 -4.76 -20.95
N GLY A 308 -2.04 -3.82 -20.67
CA GLY A 308 -2.48 -2.77 -21.59
C GLY A 308 -1.43 -1.71 -21.91
N SER A 309 -1.72 -0.86 -22.90
CA SER A 309 -0.86 0.28 -23.20
C SER A 309 -1.11 1.46 -22.28
N SER A 310 -2.37 1.83 -22.07
CA SER A 310 -2.75 2.92 -21.17
C SER A 310 -4.21 2.90 -20.74
N LYS A 311 -5.03 2.05 -21.34
CA LYS A 311 -6.48 2.07 -21.16
C LYS A 311 -7.01 0.81 -20.51
N ARG A 312 -6.54 -0.38 -20.94
CA ARG A 312 -7.19 -1.65 -20.60
C ARG A 312 -6.19 -2.76 -20.30
N GLU A 313 -6.37 -3.39 -19.14
CA GLU A 313 -5.76 -4.68 -18.82
C GLU A 313 -6.66 -5.81 -19.31
N GLU A 314 -6.09 -6.92 -19.77
CA GLU A 314 -6.85 -8.00 -20.43
C GLU A 314 -6.62 -9.39 -19.83
N ILE A 315 -7.70 -10.18 -19.76
CA ILE A 315 -7.68 -11.62 -19.49
C ILE A 315 -8.26 -12.34 -20.70
N ASN A 316 -7.41 -13.12 -21.35
CA ASN A 316 -7.68 -13.77 -22.62
C ASN A 316 -7.75 -15.31 -22.46
N GLN A 317 -8.74 -15.94 -23.09
CA GLN A 317 -8.76 -17.38 -23.34
C GLN A 317 -8.31 -17.66 -24.77
N VAL A 318 -7.29 -18.48 -24.97
CA VAL A 318 -6.62 -18.62 -26.27
C VAL A 318 -6.81 -20.01 -26.85
N GLU A 319 -7.13 -20.05 -28.14
CA GLU A 319 -7.23 -21.25 -28.96
C GLU A 319 -6.25 -21.19 -30.14
N LYS A 320 -6.10 -22.32 -30.83
CA LYS A 320 -5.19 -22.46 -31.96
C LYS A 320 -5.59 -21.56 -33.12
N GLY A 321 -4.65 -20.69 -33.54
CA GLY A 321 -4.81 -19.79 -34.67
C GLY A 321 -5.49 -18.47 -34.31
N ASP A 322 -5.69 -18.18 -33.03
CA ASP A 322 -6.29 -16.93 -32.58
C ASP A 322 -5.36 -15.72 -32.82
N ASN A 323 -5.98 -14.57 -33.01
CA ASN A 323 -5.38 -13.26 -33.10
C ASN A 323 -6.06 -12.37 -32.05
N LEU A 324 -5.34 -12.07 -30.98
CA LEU A 324 -5.83 -11.27 -29.84
C LEU A 324 -5.83 -9.75 -30.13
N GLN A 325 -5.75 -9.40 -31.42
CA GLN A 325 -6.09 -8.08 -31.96
C GLN A 325 -5.12 -6.93 -31.63
N TRP A 326 -4.13 -7.13 -30.73
CA TRP A 326 -3.07 -6.16 -30.55
C TRP A 326 -2.21 -6.06 -31.82
N ASN A 327 -1.91 -4.88 -32.36
CA ASN A 327 -2.02 -3.55 -31.77
C ASN A 327 -3.15 -2.68 -32.30
N PHE A 328 -4.15 -3.24 -32.98
CA PHE A 328 -5.26 -2.44 -33.50
C PHE A 328 -6.40 -2.29 -32.49
N LEU A 329 -6.56 -3.23 -31.55
CA LEU A 329 -7.45 -3.10 -30.39
C LEU A 329 -6.68 -3.25 -29.06
N GLU A 330 -7.23 -2.59 -28.03
CA GLU A 330 -6.88 -2.69 -26.60
C GLU A 330 -8.20 -2.74 -25.82
N GLY A 331 -8.56 -3.91 -25.30
CA GLY A 331 -9.92 -4.23 -24.90
C GLY A 331 -10.88 -4.14 -26.08
N GLU A 332 -11.87 -3.25 -25.97
CA GLU A 332 -12.80 -2.92 -27.07
C GLU A 332 -12.43 -1.60 -27.78
N ASP A 333 -11.36 -0.93 -27.34
CA ASP A 333 -10.96 0.40 -27.81
C ASP A 333 -9.93 0.33 -28.94
N TRP A 334 -10.01 1.25 -29.91
CA TRP A 334 -8.99 1.36 -30.96
C TRP A 334 -7.64 1.82 -30.38
N ALA A 335 -6.60 1.04 -30.66
CA ALA A 335 -5.22 1.30 -30.25
C ALA A 335 -4.29 1.64 -31.43
N GLY A 336 -4.63 1.18 -32.64
CA GLY A 336 -3.81 1.34 -33.85
C GLY A 336 -4.60 1.12 -35.14
N GLY A 337 -3.89 1.13 -36.27
CA GLY A 337 -4.49 0.88 -37.58
C GLY A 337 -4.74 -0.62 -37.80
N ARG A 338 -5.98 -1.01 -38.10
CA ARG A 338 -6.31 -2.39 -38.47
C ARG A 338 -5.53 -2.80 -39.74
N PRO A 339 -4.83 -3.95 -39.73
CA PRO A 339 -4.18 -4.47 -40.93
C PRO A 339 -5.17 -4.72 -42.07
N ASP A 340 -4.71 -4.50 -43.32
CA ASP A 340 -5.53 -4.76 -44.53
C ASP A 340 -5.88 -6.25 -44.69
N SER A 341 -4.98 -7.13 -44.23
CA SER A 341 -5.17 -8.58 -44.20
C SER A 341 -4.90 -9.09 -42.79
N LEU A 342 -5.86 -9.82 -42.24
CA LEU A 342 -5.73 -10.40 -40.90
C LEU A 342 -5.18 -11.82 -40.98
N ILE A 343 -4.25 -12.11 -40.08
CA ILE A 343 -3.71 -13.43 -39.83
C ILE A 343 -4.52 -14.04 -38.67
N GLY A 344 -5.01 -15.27 -38.82
CA GLY A 344 -5.74 -15.96 -37.76
C GLY A 344 -7.20 -15.55 -37.57
N ASN A 345 -7.78 -16.01 -36.47
CA ASN A 345 -9.15 -15.72 -36.06
C ASN A 345 -9.15 -14.61 -35.03
N GLU A 346 -9.81 -13.49 -35.30
CA GLU A 346 -9.95 -12.42 -34.30
C GLU A 346 -10.64 -12.92 -33.04
N LYS A 347 -10.06 -12.62 -31.88
CA LYS A 347 -10.63 -12.96 -30.59
C LYS A 347 -10.46 -11.81 -29.62
N ALA A 348 -11.59 -11.31 -29.14
CA ALA A 348 -11.64 -10.30 -28.09
C ALA A 348 -11.27 -10.92 -26.73
N PRO A 349 -10.78 -10.12 -25.77
CA PRO A 349 -10.55 -10.59 -24.42
C PRO A 349 -11.84 -11.10 -23.77
N LEU A 350 -11.71 -12.13 -22.93
CA LEU A 350 -12.84 -12.63 -22.16
C LEU A 350 -13.28 -11.57 -21.14
N PHE A 351 -12.31 -10.88 -20.55
CA PHE A 351 -12.53 -9.79 -19.61
C PHE A 351 -11.44 -8.74 -19.78
N HIS A 352 -11.81 -7.48 -19.64
CA HIS A 352 -10.87 -6.38 -19.59
C HIS A 352 -11.35 -5.30 -18.60
N TYR A 353 -10.42 -4.58 -17.98
CA TYR A 353 -10.74 -3.54 -16.98
C TYR A 353 -9.86 -2.30 -17.16
N GLY A 354 -10.29 -1.17 -16.60
CA GLY A 354 -9.56 0.12 -16.70
C GLY A 354 -8.79 0.49 -15.44
N ASN A 355 -8.16 1.67 -15.50
CA ASN A 355 -7.27 2.21 -14.46
C ASN A 355 -7.94 2.45 -13.09
N ASP A 356 -9.28 2.39 -13.04
CA ASP A 356 -10.07 2.41 -11.81
C ASP A 356 -9.85 1.14 -10.97
N LEU A 357 -9.67 -0.01 -11.62
CA LEU A 357 -9.44 -1.30 -10.97
C LEU A 357 -7.95 -1.68 -10.89
N GLY A 358 -7.15 -1.29 -11.89
CA GLY A 358 -5.73 -1.64 -11.96
C GLY A 358 -5.06 -1.20 -13.26
N ASN A 359 -3.74 -1.34 -13.36
CA ASN A 359 -2.95 -0.89 -14.52
C ASN A 359 -1.73 -1.79 -14.83
N CYS A 360 -1.75 -3.05 -14.37
CA CYS A 360 -0.80 -4.11 -14.75
C CYS A 360 -1.29 -5.46 -14.20
N VAL A 361 -1.99 -6.23 -15.02
CA VAL A 361 -2.61 -7.50 -14.64
C VAL A 361 -1.59 -8.64 -14.44
N ILE A 362 -1.73 -9.35 -13.33
CA ILE A 362 -0.95 -10.54 -12.97
C ILE A 362 -1.91 -11.72 -12.80
N GLY A 363 -1.86 -12.71 -13.66
CA GLY A 363 -2.69 -13.91 -13.55
C GLY A 363 -2.07 -14.97 -12.62
N ALA A 364 -2.93 -15.73 -11.94
CA ALA A 364 -2.57 -16.94 -11.20
C ALA A 364 -3.19 -18.22 -11.81
N GLY A 365 -4.05 -18.07 -12.83
CA GLY A 365 -4.77 -19.17 -13.45
C GLY A 365 -6.08 -19.52 -12.74
N ILE A 366 -6.72 -20.61 -13.19
CA ILE A 366 -7.93 -21.14 -12.56
C ILE A 366 -7.55 -21.83 -11.26
N TYR A 367 -8.12 -21.39 -10.13
CA TYR A 367 -7.87 -22.04 -8.84
C TYR A 367 -8.58 -23.40 -8.78
N ARG A 368 -7.81 -24.46 -8.52
CA ARG A 368 -8.32 -25.85 -8.42
C ARG A 368 -8.15 -26.47 -7.03
N GLY A 369 -7.71 -25.68 -6.04
CA GLY A 369 -7.49 -26.14 -4.68
C GLY A 369 -8.78 -26.43 -3.90
N SER A 370 -8.62 -27.14 -2.79
CA SER A 370 -9.70 -27.47 -1.84
C SER A 370 -9.74 -26.59 -0.59
N GLU A 371 -8.66 -25.85 -0.32
CA GLU A 371 -8.56 -24.97 0.86
C GLU A 371 -9.63 -23.86 0.80
N PHE A 372 -9.70 -23.17 -0.33
CA PHE A 372 -10.68 -22.09 -0.54
C PHE A 372 -11.75 -22.53 -1.54
N ILE A 373 -12.73 -23.32 -1.08
CA ILE A 373 -13.81 -23.88 -1.91
C ILE A 373 -14.51 -22.81 -2.77
N TYR A 374 -14.68 -21.60 -2.24
CA TYR A 374 -15.30 -20.47 -2.95
C TYR A 374 -14.56 -20.06 -4.23
N LEU A 375 -13.23 -20.21 -4.26
CA LEU A 375 -12.40 -19.85 -5.40
C LEU A 375 -12.35 -20.95 -6.47
N ASN A 376 -12.81 -22.17 -6.17
CA ASN A 376 -12.66 -23.30 -7.07
C ASN A 376 -13.36 -23.05 -8.42
N GLY A 377 -12.60 -23.22 -9.51
CA GLY A 377 -13.07 -23.00 -10.88
C GLY A 377 -13.11 -21.53 -11.31
N ARG A 378 -12.60 -20.60 -10.50
CA ARG A 378 -12.52 -19.19 -10.86
C ARG A 378 -11.08 -18.78 -11.20
N TYR A 379 -10.94 -17.80 -12.09
CA TYR A 379 -9.64 -17.26 -12.48
C TYR A 379 -9.15 -16.28 -11.42
N LEU A 380 -8.06 -16.60 -10.74
CA LEU A 380 -7.45 -15.77 -9.72
C LEU A 380 -6.40 -14.85 -10.37
N PHE A 381 -6.37 -13.58 -9.99
CA PHE A 381 -5.44 -12.61 -10.54
C PHE A 381 -5.19 -11.45 -9.55
N ALA A 382 -4.15 -10.67 -9.80
CA ALA A 382 -3.80 -9.48 -9.06
C ALA A 382 -3.47 -8.32 -10.02
N ASP A 383 -3.24 -7.15 -9.46
CA ASP A 383 -2.72 -5.98 -10.16
C ASP A 383 -1.44 -5.47 -9.49
N TYR A 384 -0.37 -5.27 -10.27
CA TYR A 384 0.92 -4.79 -9.75
C TYR A 384 0.85 -3.35 -9.23
N VAL A 385 0.04 -2.48 -9.85
CA VAL A 385 0.05 -1.03 -9.55
C VAL A 385 -0.89 -0.70 -8.39
N ARG A 386 -2.00 -1.41 -8.27
CA ARG A 386 -3.00 -1.21 -7.20
C ARG A 386 -2.87 -2.19 -6.05
N ASP A 387 -2.03 -3.20 -6.17
CA ASP A 387 -1.87 -4.29 -5.20
C ASP A 387 -3.21 -4.95 -4.82
N ASN A 388 -4.14 -4.97 -5.78
CA ASN A 388 -5.44 -5.63 -5.66
C ASN A 388 -5.26 -7.12 -5.94
N ILE A 389 -5.89 -7.98 -5.14
CA ILE A 389 -6.08 -9.41 -5.42
C ILE A 389 -7.55 -9.63 -5.72
N MET A 390 -7.84 -10.32 -6.82
CA MET A 390 -9.16 -10.40 -7.42
C MET A 390 -9.44 -11.80 -7.95
N VAL A 391 -10.72 -12.08 -8.14
CA VAL A 391 -11.19 -13.28 -8.81
C VAL A 391 -12.19 -12.94 -9.89
N LEU A 392 -12.10 -13.63 -11.04
CA LEU A 392 -13.04 -13.44 -12.14
C LEU A 392 -14.28 -14.28 -11.90
N ARG A 393 -15.43 -13.62 -11.82
CA ARG A 393 -16.74 -14.26 -11.76
C ARG A 393 -17.29 -14.46 -13.16
N THR A 394 -17.53 -15.71 -13.52
CA THR A 394 -18.10 -16.10 -14.83
C THR A 394 -19.44 -16.82 -14.64
N ASP A 395 -20.42 -16.14 -14.04
CA ASP A 395 -21.76 -16.69 -13.90
C ASP A 395 -22.39 -16.92 -15.29
N VAL A 396 -23.01 -18.09 -15.51
CA VAL A 396 -23.46 -18.60 -16.84
C VAL A 396 -24.38 -17.64 -17.62
N ASN A 397 -24.95 -16.60 -16.98
CA ASN A 397 -25.87 -15.64 -17.59
C ASN A 397 -25.45 -14.16 -17.42
N SER A 398 -24.24 -13.88 -16.95
CA SER A 398 -23.74 -12.52 -16.74
C SER A 398 -22.43 -12.30 -17.49
N ALA A 399 -22.12 -11.04 -17.79
CA ALA A 399 -20.79 -10.67 -18.25
C ALA A 399 -19.75 -11.02 -17.16
N PRO A 400 -18.52 -11.41 -17.53
CA PRO A 400 -17.45 -11.59 -16.57
C PRO A 400 -17.22 -10.32 -15.75
N GLU A 401 -17.05 -10.47 -14.45
CA GLU A 401 -16.84 -9.36 -13.52
C GLU A 401 -15.71 -9.68 -12.55
N ALA A 402 -14.89 -8.68 -12.24
CA ALA A 402 -13.86 -8.79 -11.21
C ALA A 402 -14.48 -8.62 -9.82
N GLU A 403 -14.28 -9.60 -8.95
CA GLU A 403 -14.54 -9.49 -7.52
C GLU A 403 -13.21 -9.24 -6.80
N ILE A 404 -13.10 -8.10 -6.11
CA ILE A 404 -11.94 -7.77 -5.30
C ILE A 404 -11.97 -8.59 -4.01
N LEU A 405 -10.94 -9.40 -3.79
CA LEU A 405 -10.73 -10.18 -2.57
C LEU A 405 -9.95 -9.38 -1.54
N LEU A 406 -8.93 -8.65 -1.99
CA LEU A 406 -8.04 -7.82 -1.17
C LEU A 406 -7.61 -6.58 -1.94
N THR A 407 -7.42 -5.46 -1.24
CA THR A 407 -6.91 -4.20 -1.80
C THR A 407 -5.70 -3.75 -0.98
N ASP A 408 -4.67 -3.25 -1.66
CA ASP A 408 -3.51 -2.57 -1.06
C ASP A 408 -2.85 -3.39 0.06
N PHE A 409 -2.48 -4.65 -0.23
CA PHE A 409 -1.96 -5.64 0.72
C PHE A 409 -2.88 -6.01 1.90
N GLY A 410 -4.04 -5.40 2.01
CA GLY A 410 -5.03 -5.65 3.05
C GLY A 410 -4.85 -4.80 4.30
N PRO A 411 -5.79 -4.92 5.26
CA PRO A 411 -5.79 -4.10 6.47
C PRO A 411 -4.72 -4.50 7.50
N GLU A 412 -4.07 -5.65 7.31
CA GLU A 412 -3.06 -6.17 8.23
C GLU A 412 -1.67 -5.68 7.82
N PRO A 413 -0.84 -5.18 8.75
CA PRO A 413 0.50 -4.73 8.43
C PRO A 413 1.35 -5.93 7.99
N VAL A 414 1.88 -5.86 6.78
CA VAL A 414 2.89 -6.78 6.26
C VAL A 414 4.23 -6.06 6.28
N ASP A 415 5.25 -6.66 6.88
CA ASP A 415 6.62 -6.13 6.82
C ASP A 415 7.19 -6.25 5.40
N LEU A 416 6.96 -5.19 4.62
CA LEU A 416 7.42 -5.04 3.25
C LEU A 416 8.46 -3.92 3.16
N PRO A 417 9.54 -4.13 2.39
CA PRO A 417 10.43 -3.05 1.99
C PRO A 417 9.65 -1.94 1.28
N GLN A 418 10.18 -0.71 1.33
CA GLN A 418 9.58 0.40 0.60
C GLN A 418 9.50 0.10 -0.91
N PHE A 419 8.44 0.57 -1.58
CA PHE A 419 8.20 0.33 -3.01
C PHE A 419 8.01 -1.15 -3.37
N SER A 420 7.46 -1.94 -2.44
CA SER A 420 7.01 -3.29 -2.72
C SER A 420 5.70 -3.29 -3.49
N SER A 421 5.60 -4.17 -4.47
CA SER A 421 4.37 -4.48 -5.20
C SER A 421 4.22 -5.98 -5.41
N ILE A 422 2.99 -6.45 -5.60
CA ILE A 422 2.72 -7.84 -5.98
C ILE A 422 3.40 -8.14 -7.32
N SER A 423 4.10 -9.26 -7.38
CA SER A 423 4.88 -9.69 -8.57
C SER A 423 4.48 -11.05 -9.11
N GLY A 424 3.71 -11.80 -8.34
CA GLY A 424 3.30 -13.14 -8.70
C GLY A 424 2.24 -13.67 -7.74
N MET A 425 1.38 -14.53 -8.27
CA MET A 425 0.40 -15.29 -7.51
C MET A 425 0.49 -16.74 -7.95
N HIS A 426 0.54 -17.66 -6.98
CA HIS A 426 0.78 -19.07 -7.21
C HIS A 426 -0.10 -19.88 -6.27
N TYR A 427 -0.84 -20.85 -6.78
CA TYR A 427 -1.50 -21.81 -5.92
C TYR A 427 -0.80 -23.17 -6.03
N LEU A 428 -0.66 -23.84 -4.89
CA LEU A 428 -0.02 -25.15 -4.77
C LEU A 428 -1.08 -26.26 -4.87
N SER A 429 -0.63 -27.51 -5.06
CA SER A 429 -1.53 -28.66 -5.17
C SER A 429 -2.34 -28.93 -3.89
N ASN A 430 -1.81 -28.52 -2.74
CA ASN A 430 -2.51 -28.57 -1.45
C ASN A 430 -3.62 -27.51 -1.30
N GLY A 431 -3.70 -26.55 -2.24
CA GLY A 431 -4.68 -25.47 -2.26
C GLY A 431 -4.24 -24.18 -1.58
N GLU A 432 -3.05 -24.12 -0.99
CA GLU A 432 -2.48 -22.87 -0.50
C GLU A 432 -2.21 -21.89 -1.63
N ILE A 433 -2.35 -20.60 -1.36
CA ILE A 433 -2.09 -19.51 -2.29
C ILE A 433 -0.94 -18.68 -1.75
N LEU A 434 0.14 -18.61 -2.51
CA LEU A 434 1.31 -17.78 -2.27
C LEU A 434 1.27 -16.54 -3.15
N VAL A 435 1.65 -15.41 -2.57
CA VAL A 435 1.80 -14.13 -3.24
C VAL A 435 3.26 -13.70 -3.11
N THR A 436 3.95 -13.49 -4.22
CA THR A 436 5.32 -12.97 -4.21
C THR A 436 5.29 -11.47 -4.37
N THR A 437 6.14 -10.76 -3.62
CA THR A 437 6.34 -9.32 -3.77
C THR A 437 7.76 -9.02 -4.18
N ILE A 438 7.94 -7.98 -4.99
CA ILE A 438 9.25 -7.42 -5.32
C ILE A 438 9.28 -5.96 -4.90
N ALA A 439 10.46 -5.48 -4.50
CA ALA A 439 10.69 -4.09 -4.16
C ALA A 439 11.70 -3.47 -5.13
N TRP A 440 11.42 -2.26 -5.62
CA TRP A 440 12.39 -1.50 -6.39
C TRP A 440 13.53 -1.01 -5.47
N PRO A 441 14.83 -1.05 -5.85
CA PRO A 441 15.40 -1.25 -7.19
C PRO A 441 15.72 -2.71 -7.57
N PHE A 442 14.97 -3.69 -7.04
CA PHE A 442 15.14 -5.13 -7.29
C PHE A 442 16.51 -5.65 -6.86
N ARG A 443 17.14 -4.99 -5.87
CA ARG A 443 18.45 -5.33 -5.32
C ARG A 443 18.40 -5.65 -3.84
N GLU A 444 17.39 -5.14 -3.15
CA GLU A 444 17.15 -5.38 -1.74
C GLU A 444 15.65 -5.67 -1.59
N GLY A 445 15.32 -6.82 -0.99
CA GLY A 445 13.95 -7.14 -0.62
C GLY A 445 13.11 -7.95 -1.60
N GLY A 446 11.90 -8.22 -1.12
CA GLY A 446 10.92 -9.18 -1.62
C GLY A 446 10.35 -9.99 -0.46
N ARG A 447 9.12 -10.48 -0.60
CA ARG A 447 8.49 -11.42 0.35
C ARG A 447 7.70 -12.48 -0.38
N ILE A 448 7.50 -13.60 0.31
CA ILE A 448 6.54 -14.62 -0.07
C ILE A 448 5.50 -14.66 1.05
N LEU A 449 4.27 -14.34 0.71
CA LEU A 449 3.17 -14.17 1.64
C LEU A 449 2.12 -15.24 1.36
N HIS A 450 1.42 -15.68 2.40
CA HIS A 450 0.24 -16.52 2.22
C HIS A 450 -1.00 -15.65 2.10
N LEU A 451 -1.81 -15.88 1.06
CA LEU A 451 -3.15 -15.35 1.02
C LEU A 451 -4.06 -16.25 1.87
N ARG A 452 -4.56 -15.69 2.97
CA ARG A 452 -5.40 -16.39 3.95
C ARG A 452 -6.79 -15.77 3.98
N GLN A 453 -7.75 -16.55 4.46
CA GLN A 453 -9.11 -16.09 4.72
C GLN A 453 -9.41 -16.20 6.22
N ARG A 454 -9.94 -15.14 6.82
CA ARG A 454 -10.29 -15.14 8.24
C ARG A 454 -11.37 -16.18 8.53
N GLN A 455 -11.21 -16.88 9.65
CA GLN A 455 -12.29 -17.66 10.21
C GLN A 455 -13.40 -16.74 10.71
N ALA A 456 -14.64 -17.22 10.69
CA ALA A 456 -15.77 -16.43 11.16
C ALA A 456 -15.65 -16.15 12.66
N VAL A 457 -15.64 -14.87 13.01
CA VAL A 457 -15.62 -14.39 14.39
C VAL A 457 -16.98 -13.75 14.65
N PRO A 458 -17.76 -14.25 15.62
CA PRO A 458 -19.08 -13.68 15.91
C PRO A 458 -19.01 -12.18 16.19
N ASP A 459 -19.96 -11.44 15.64
CA ASP A 459 -20.13 -10.03 15.97
C ASP A 459 -20.47 -9.85 17.47
N PRO A 460 -20.06 -8.72 18.07
CA PRO A 460 -20.50 -8.36 19.42
C PRO A 460 -22.03 -8.16 19.49
N PRO A 461 -22.62 -8.07 20.69
CA PRO A 461 -24.06 -7.88 20.85
C PRO A 461 -24.63 -6.77 19.96
N ALA A 462 -25.75 -7.05 19.29
CA ALA A 462 -26.29 -6.14 18.29
C ALA A 462 -26.79 -4.81 18.87
N LYS A 463 -27.08 -4.74 20.18
CA LYS A 463 -27.58 -3.54 20.86
C LYS A 463 -26.51 -2.90 21.72
N LEU A 464 -26.47 -1.56 21.71
CA LEU A 464 -25.58 -0.79 22.55
C LEU A 464 -25.83 -1.02 24.05
N SER A 465 -27.09 -1.20 24.45
CA SER A 465 -27.46 -1.54 25.84
C SER A 465 -26.85 -2.86 26.34
N GLU A 466 -26.55 -3.79 25.44
CA GLU A 466 -26.02 -5.12 25.78
C GLU A 466 -24.49 -5.12 25.93
N LEU A 467 -23.80 -4.03 25.55
CA LEU A 467 -22.35 -3.93 25.66
C LEU A 467 -21.86 -3.61 27.08
N GLY A 468 -22.73 -3.15 27.97
CA GLY A 468 -22.36 -2.78 29.35
C GLY A 468 -21.55 -1.48 29.46
N VAL A 469 -21.47 -0.69 28.40
CA VAL A 469 -20.73 0.60 28.36
C VAL A 469 -21.44 1.67 29.19
N PHE A 470 -22.76 1.79 29.03
CA PHE A 470 -23.56 2.84 29.66
C PHE A 470 -24.46 2.24 30.74
N THR A 471 -24.39 2.81 31.95
CA THR A 471 -25.33 2.52 33.04
C THR A 471 -26.65 3.28 32.86
N ASP A 472 -26.62 4.40 32.14
CA ASP A 472 -27.80 5.17 31.71
C ASP A 472 -27.61 5.60 30.25
N LEU A 473 -28.38 5.01 29.33
CA LEU A 473 -28.35 5.31 27.90
C LEU A 473 -28.97 6.66 27.53
N GLU A 474 -29.90 7.17 28.34
CA GLU A 474 -30.53 8.46 28.04
C GLU A 474 -29.51 9.58 28.22
N ARG A 475 -28.76 9.52 29.31
CA ARG A 475 -27.72 10.49 29.69
C ARG A 475 -26.33 10.15 29.15
N LEU A 476 -26.11 8.91 28.73
CA LEU A 476 -24.79 8.33 28.43
C LEU A 476 -23.85 8.37 29.64
N GLU A 477 -24.36 8.02 30.82
CA GLU A 477 -23.50 7.77 31.98
C GLU A 477 -22.78 6.44 31.78
N VAL A 478 -21.46 6.46 31.80
CA VAL A 478 -20.61 5.28 31.56
C VAL A 478 -20.41 4.44 32.82
N ALA A 479 -20.15 3.14 32.62
CA ALA A 479 -19.79 2.22 33.69
C ALA A 479 -18.47 2.62 34.37
N ASP A 480 -18.29 2.18 35.63
CA ASP A 480 -17.04 2.38 36.37
C ASP A 480 -15.86 1.73 35.63
N GLY A 481 -14.69 2.36 35.66
CA GLY A 481 -13.51 1.94 34.89
C GLY A 481 -13.36 2.57 33.51
N ILE A 482 -14.40 3.24 32.99
CA ILE A 482 -14.35 3.95 31.70
C ILE A 482 -13.98 5.42 31.93
N ILE A 483 -12.88 5.86 31.31
CA ILE A 483 -12.26 7.17 31.57
C ILE A 483 -12.70 8.18 30.50
N PRO A 484 -13.35 9.30 30.85
CA PRO A 484 -13.68 10.35 29.90
C PRO A 484 -12.44 11.17 29.50
N TYR A 485 -12.41 11.66 28.27
CA TYR A 485 -11.39 12.60 27.81
C TYR A 485 -11.94 13.56 26.75
N GLU A 486 -11.26 14.69 26.59
CA GLU A 486 -11.51 15.70 25.59
C GLU A 486 -10.25 15.94 24.74
N VAL A 487 -10.45 16.41 23.52
CA VAL A 487 -9.37 16.80 22.61
C VAL A 487 -9.44 18.29 22.35
N ASN A 488 -8.30 18.96 22.37
CA ASN A 488 -8.21 20.40 22.24
C ASN A 488 -8.66 20.92 20.87
N ALA A 489 -8.22 20.27 19.79
CA ALA A 489 -8.61 20.60 18.42
C ALA A 489 -9.38 19.40 17.82
N PRO A 490 -10.71 19.40 17.86
CA PRO A 490 -11.50 18.27 17.40
C PRO A 490 -11.51 18.19 15.86
N LEU A 491 -11.31 16.97 15.33
CA LEU A 491 -11.60 16.61 13.94
C LEU A 491 -12.98 17.16 13.52
N TRP A 492 -13.09 17.86 12.39
CA TRP A 492 -14.35 18.30 11.80
C TRP A 492 -15.20 17.09 11.40
N SER A 493 -16.50 17.16 11.70
CA SER A 493 -17.43 16.07 11.39
C SER A 493 -18.83 16.64 11.18
N ASP A 494 -18.97 17.54 10.21
CA ASP A 494 -20.24 18.18 9.83
C ASP A 494 -21.04 18.71 11.04
N ARG A 495 -20.39 19.51 11.90
CA ARG A 495 -20.97 20.11 13.13
C ARG A 495 -21.36 19.12 14.24
N ALA A 496 -21.11 17.82 14.09
CA ALA A 496 -21.41 16.86 15.13
C ALA A 496 -20.56 17.08 16.38
N ILE A 497 -21.24 17.07 17.52
CA ILE A 497 -20.66 17.21 18.85
C ILE A 497 -20.25 15.83 19.33
N LYS A 498 -19.04 15.73 19.89
CA LYS A 498 -18.42 14.44 20.24
C LYS A 498 -18.16 14.34 21.73
N ARG A 499 -18.60 13.24 22.34
CA ARG A 499 -18.18 12.80 23.69
C ARG A 499 -17.29 11.58 23.55
N ARG A 500 -16.22 11.50 24.35
CA ARG A 500 -15.19 10.47 24.21
C ARG A 500 -14.84 9.84 25.54
N TRP A 501 -14.55 8.55 25.48
CA TRP A 501 -14.07 7.77 26.60
C TRP A 501 -13.07 6.72 26.14
N MET A 502 -12.26 6.22 27.07
CA MET A 502 -11.38 5.08 26.88
C MET A 502 -11.58 4.06 27.99
N ALA A 503 -11.60 2.78 27.62
CA ALA A 503 -11.58 1.65 28.53
C ALA A 503 -10.23 0.93 28.33
N ILE A 504 -9.37 1.01 29.34
CA ILE A 504 -8.01 0.47 29.28
C ILE A 504 -7.93 -0.76 30.17
N PRO A 505 -7.40 -1.90 29.68
CA PRO A 505 -7.32 -3.13 30.45
C PRO A 505 -6.51 -2.94 31.74
N ASN A 506 -7.08 -3.32 32.88
CA ASN A 506 -6.44 -3.26 34.20
C ASN A 506 -7.15 -4.19 35.21
N ASP A 507 -6.45 -4.56 36.27
CA ASP A 507 -6.98 -5.41 37.34
C ASP A 507 -7.66 -4.65 38.50
N GLY A 508 -7.87 -3.35 38.34
CA GLY A 508 -8.35 -2.40 39.35
C GLY A 508 -7.27 -1.39 39.78
N GLU A 509 -6.02 -1.63 39.39
CA GLU A 509 -4.90 -0.70 39.48
C GLU A 509 -4.13 -0.68 38.14
N PHE A 510 -3.40 0.40 37.85
CA PHE A 510 -2.47 0.46 36.71
C PHE A 510 -1.05 0.28 37.24
N ASN A 511 -0.67 -0.96 37.56
CA ASN A 511 0.58 -1.26 38.26
C ASN A 511 1.53 -2.15 37.44
N GLN A 512 1.11 -2.61 36.26
CA GLN A 512 1.94 -3.36 35.32
C GLN A 512 2.18 -2.56 34.03
N ALA A 513 3.37 -2.66 33.46
CA ALA A 513 3.70 -1.98 32.20
C ALA A 513 2.77 -2.37 31.03
N SER A 514 2.17 -3.57 31.06
CA SER A 514 1.19 -4.02 30.06
C SER A 514 -0.17 -3.35 30.18
N GLU A 515 -0.44 -2.63 31.28
CA GLU A 515 -1.69 -1.91 31.54
C GLU A 515 -1.54 -0.41 31.22
N GLN A 516 -0.31 0.06 30.98
CA GLN A 516 0.00 1.48 30.79
C GLN A 516 0.09 1.83 29.31
N ILE A 517 -0.40 3.03 28.98
CA ILE A 517 -0.17 3.67 27.70
C ILE A 517 1.29 4.13 27.64
N LYS A 518 2.00 3.80 26.57
CA LYS A 518 3.34 4.34 26.35
C LYS A 518 3.24 5.77 25.84
N PHE A 519 3.66 6.69 26.69
CA PHE A 519 3.63 8.10 26.43
C PHE A 519 4.70 8.50 25.41
N SER A 520 4.36 9.47 24.58
CA SER A 520 5.30 10.17 23.71
C SER A 520 4.96 11.65 23.71
N GLU A 521 5.97 12.51 23.85
CA GLU A 521 5.79 13.96 23.83
C GLU A 521 5.36 14.48 22.46
N GLU A 522 5.94 13.96 21.37
CA GLU A 522 5.75 14.48 20.00
C GLU A 522 5.09 13.48 19.04
N GLU A 523 5.42 12.19 19.15
CA GLU A 523 4.91 11.12 18.31
C GLU A 523 3.60 10.49 18.87
N ASP A 524 3.02 9.58 18.09
CA ASP A 524 1.81 8.84 18.47
C ASP A 524 2.05 7.98 19.73
N TRP A 525 1.07 7.94 20.64
CA TRP A 525 1.11 7.06 21.82
C TRP A 525 0.89 5.59 21.42
N GLU A 526 1.44 4.66 22.21
CA GLU A 526 1.12 3.23 22.07
C GLU A 526 0.18 2.78 23.19
N PHE A 527 -0.84 2.00 22.83
CA PHE A 527 -1.90 1.61 23.76
C PHE A 527 -1.84 0.11 24.06
N PRO A 528 -2.15 -0.32 25.30
CA PRO A 528 -2.30 -1.73 25.62
C PRO A 528 -3.29 -2.45 24.69
N GLU A 529 -2.93 -3.67 24.29
CA GLU A 529 -3.83 -4.59 23.60
C GLU A 529 -5.10 -4.79 24.44
N GLY A 530 -6.27 -4.67 23.80
CA GLY A 530 -7.57 -4.72 24.47
C GLY A 530 -8.13 -3.37 24.89
N THR A 531 -7.40 -2.27 24.68
CA THR A 531 -7.93 -0.91 24.85
C THR A 531 -9.08 -0.64 23.90
N VAL A 532 -10.14 -0.01 24.41
CA VAL A 532 -11.32 0.37 23.63
C VAL A 532 -11.57 1.88 23.75
N PHE A 533 -11.52 2.59 22.62
CA PHE A 533 -11.98 3.97 22.53
C PHE A 533 -13.45 4.01 22.18
N ILE A 534 -14.19 4.90 22.83
CA ILE A 534 -15.63 5.06 22.71
C ILE A 534 -15.89 6.50 22.30
N LYS A 535 -16.61 6.72 21.21
CA LYS A 535 -16.92 8.05 20.69
C LYS A 535 -18.39 8.15 20.33
N HIS A 536 -19.11 9.04 20.99
CA HIS A 536 -20.52 9.30 20.71
C HIS A 536 -20.69 10.60 19.95
N PHE A 537 -21.58 10.61 18.95
CA PHE A 537 -21.86 11.74 18.08
C PHE A 537 -23.31 12.20 18.23
N ASP A 538 -23.48 13.47 18.57
CA ASP A 538 -24.75 14.19 18.58
C ASP A 538 -24.76 15.22 17.43
N LEU A 539 -25.83 15.26 16.63
CA LEU A 539 -26.03 16.30 15.62
C LEU A 539 -26.91 17.42 16.21
N PRO A 540 -26.44 18.68 16.24
CA PRO A 540 -27.31 19.83 16.47
C PRO A 540 -28.36 19.95 15.36
N THR A 541 -29.64 19.92 15.71
CA THR A 541 -30.76 20.05 14.75
C THR A 541 -31.33 21.46 14.71
N SER A 542 -30.72 22.41 15.44
CA SER A 542 -31.10 23.81 15.42
C SER A 542 -29.87 24.71 15.38
N THR A 543 -29.83 25.64 14.42
CA THR A 543 -28.79 26.68 14.32
C THR A 543 -28.92 27.73 15.42
N SER A 544 -30.15 27.91 15.95
CA SER A 544 -30.48 28.91 16.97
C SER A 544 -30.46 28.36 18.40
N ASN A 545 -30.67 27.05 18.58
CA ASN A 545 -30.66 26.39 19.89
C ASN A 545 -29.68 25.21 19.91
N PRO A 546 -28.45 25.39 20.43
CA PRO A 546 -27.43 24.35 20.41
C PRO A 546 -27.73 23.17 21.36
N ASN A 547 -28.81 23.21 22.15
CA ASN A 547 -29.22 22.09 23.00
C ASN A 547 -30.21 21.14 22.31
N GLU A 548 -30.82 21.55 21.20
CA GLU A 548 -31.64 20.67 20.38
C GLU A 548 -30.72 19.81 19.51
N ARG A 549 -30.67 18.52 19.85
CA ARG A 549 -29.75 17.55 19.24
C ARG A 549 -30.43 16.21 19.06
N VAL A 550 -29.92 15.44 18.11
CA VAL A 550 -30.22 14.02 17.95
C VAL A 550 -28.94 13.21 18.06
N LYS A 551 -29.01 12.09 18.78
CA LYS A 551 -27.98 11.06 18.82
C LYS A 551 -27.90 10.41 17.44
N LEU A 552 -26.70 10.41 16.86
CA LEU A 552 -26.43 9.80 15.57
C LEU A 552 -25.91 8.37 15.75
N GLU A 553 -24.75 8.26 16.38
CA GLU A 553 -24.01 7.01 16.50
C GLU A 553 -23.11 6.99 17.75
N THR A 554 -22.80 5.78 18.19
CA THR A 554 -21.70 5.50 19.12
C THR A 554 -20.71 4.59 18.41
N ARG A 555 -19.48 5.07 18.22
CA ARG A 555 -18.40 4.29 17.61
C ARG A 555 -17.47 3.73 18.67
N PHE A 556 -16.96 2.55 18.39
CA PHE A 556 -15.93 1.88 19.15
C PHE A 556 -14.71 1.67 18.28
N PHE A 557 -13.53 1.87 18.84
CA PHE A 557 -12.26 1.54 18.19
C PHE A 557 -11.45 0.66 19.15
N ILE A 558 -11.13 -0.54 18.71
CA ILE A 558 -10.55 -1.60 19.55
C ILE A 558 -9.10 -1.82 19.12
N MET A 559 -8.17 -1.74 20.07
CA MET A 559 -6.81 -2.23 19.90
C MET A 559 -6.83 -3.75 20.02
N ALA A 560 -6.84 -4.42 18.88
CA ALA A 560 -6.97 -5.86 18.77
C ALA A 560 -5.61 -6.56 18.93
N ARG A 561 -5.63 -7.89 18.95
CA ARG A 561 -4.44 -8.72 19.12
C ARG A 561 -3.42 -8.51 18.01
N ASN A 562 -2.15 -8.70 18.32
CA ASN A 562 -1.03 -8.66 17.36
C ASN A 562 -0.88 -7.30 16.65
N ASN A 563 -1.03 -6.19 17.38
CA ASN A 563 -0.88 -4.84 16.82
C ASN A 563 -1.84 -4.56 15.64
N THR A 564 -3.06 -5.09 15.72
CA THR A 564 -4.14 -4.79 14.78
C THR A 564 -5.20 -3.94 15.48
N ALA A 565 -6.12 -3.37 14.72
CA ALA A 565 -7.25 -2.63 15.28
C ALA A 565 -8.49 -2.73 14.39
N TYR A 566 -9.66 -2.45 14.95
CA TYR A 566 -10.88 -2.35 14.16
C TYR A 566 -11.91 -1.39 14.77
N GLY A 567 -12.74 -0.83 13.89
CA GLY A 567 -13.85 0.05 14.24
C GLY A 567 -15.21 -0.65 14.22
N LEU A 568 -16.12 -0.21 15.08
CA LEU A 568 -17.53 -0.61 15.08
C LEU A 568 -18.43 0.62 15.22
N THR A 569 -19.53 0.64 14.46
CA THR A 569 -20.51 1.74 14.49
C THR A 569 -21.85 1.23 15.02
N TYR A 570 -22.38 1.86 16.08
CA TYR A 570 -23.75 1.64 16.56
C TYR A 570 -24.62 2.84 16.21
N LYS A 571 -25.59 2.66 15.30
CA LYS A 571 -26.49 3.72 14.84
C LYS A 571 -27.72 3.82 15.75
N TRP A 572 -28.01 5.02 16.24
CA TRP A 572 -29.17 5.28 17.09
C TRP A 572 -30.48 5.21 16.31
N ASN A 573 -31.53 4.69 16.96
CA ASN A 573 -32.87 4.65 16.38
C ASN A 573 -33.56 6.04 16.41
N GLU A 574 -34.61 6.17 15.62
CA GLU A 574 -35.40 7.39 15.53
C GLU A 574 -36.03 7.78 16.87
N GLU A 575 -36.37 6.80 17.72
CA GLU A 575 -36.91 7.05 19.06
C GLU A 575 -35.86 7.50 20.08
N GLN A 576 -34.57 7.53 19.73
CA GLN A 576 -33.47 8.01 20.57
C GLN A 576 -33.29 7.21 21.89
N THR A 577 -33.66 5.93 21.86
CA THR A 577 -33.72 5.03 23.03
C THR A 577 -32.70 3.88 22.97
N GLU A 578 -32.21 3.53 21.78
CA GLU A 578 -31.27 2.43 21.58
C GLU A 578 -30.39 2.68 20.35
N ALA A 579 -29.23 2.04 20.29
CA ALA A 579 -28.42 2.00 19.08
C ALA A 579 -28.08 0.56 18.67
N TYR A 580 -27.97 0.34 17.36
CA TYR A 580 -27.78 -0.99 16.76
C TYR A 580 -26.49 -1.06 15.96
N LEU A 581 -25.75 -2.15 16.11
CA LEU A 581 -24.55 -2.44 15.35
C LEU A 581 -24.84 -2.36 13.85
N GLN A 582 -24.03 -1.58 13.13
CA GLN A 582 -23.99 -1.51 11.68
C GLN A 582 -22.82 -2.38 11.18
N LEU A 583 -23.08 -3.20 10.17
CA LEU A 583 -22.04 -3.99 9.49
C LEU A 583 -21.55 -3.24 8.25
N ASP A 584 -22.50 -2.86 7.40
CA ASP A 584 -22.27 -2.08 6.19
C ASP A 584 -22.38 -0.58 6.44
N ASN A 585 -21.88 0.21 5.49
CA ASN A 585 -22.07 1.65 5.50
C ASN A 585 -23.53 2.02 5.20
N SER A 586 -24.00 3.12 5.78
CA SER A 586 -25.31 3.66 5.48
C SER A 586 -25.30 5.18 5.58
N SER A 587 -26.39 5.82 5.17
CA SER A 587 -26.58 7.26 5.38
C SER A 587 -27.97 7.55 5.96
N ALA A 588 -28.13 8.74 6.53
CA ALA A 588 -29.42 9.29 6.90
C ALA A 588 -29.44 10.80 6.66
N THR A 589 -30.64 11.36 6.59
CA THR A 589 -30.85 12.79 6.40
C THR A 589 -31.69 13.32 7.56
N TYR A 590 -31.27 14.45 8.13
CA TYR A 590 -31.87 15.07 9.30
C TYR A 590 -32.36 16.47 8.96
N ASP A 591 -33.56 16.83 9.44
CA ASP A 591 -34.09 18.18 9.31
C ASP A 591 -33.35 19.13 10.26
N ILE A 592 -32.89 20.27 9.72
CA ILE A 592 -32.27 21.34 10.48
C ILE A 592 -33.26 22.50 10.59
N GLN A 593 -33.37 23.09 11.78
CA GLN A 593 -34.28 24.19 12.08
C GLN A 593 -33.49 25.48 12.39
N ASP A 594 -34.08 26.62 12.09
CA ASP A 594 -33.62 27.94 12.51
C ASP A 594 -34.82 28.75 13.02
N GLU A 595 -34.75 29.22 14.27
CA GLU A 595 -35.85 29.90 14.97
C GLU A 595 -37.23 29.20 14.86
N GLY A 596 -37.24 27.86 14.78
CA GLY A 596 -38.44 27.04 14.63
C GLY A 596 -39.00 26.94 13.21
N GLN A 597 -38.26 27.41 12.19
CA GLN A 597 -38.54 27.20 10.77
C GLN A 597 -37.51 26.25 10.15
N SER A 598 -37.89 25.52 9.10
CA SER A 598 -36.95 24.62 8.42
C SER A 598 -35.83 25.42 7.74
N ALA A 599 -34.58 25.10 8.09
CA ALA A 599 -33.34 25.65 7.53
C ALA A 599 -32.71 24.73 6.46
N GLY A 600 -33.38 23.61 6.15
CA GLY A 600 -32.92 22.61 5.19
C GLY A 600 -32.71 21.24 5.85
N THR A 601 -31.94 20.40 5.16
CA THR A 601 -31.63 19.03 5.61
C THR A 601 -30.13 18.79 5.58
N GLN A 602 -29.61 18.02 6.54
CA GLN A 602 -28.22 17.61 6.60
C GLN A 602 -28.10 16.09 6.45
N ARG A 603 -27.24 15.65 5.55
CA ARG A 603 -26.85 14.24 5.40
C ARG A 603 -25.80 13.86 6.45
N TRP A 604 -25.91 12.67 7.00
CA TRP A 604 -24.89 12.01 7.81
C TRP A 604 -24.56 10.65 7.21
N ASP A 605 -23.29 10.31 7.13
CA ASP A 605 -22.81 9.00 6.69
C ASP A 605 -22.28 8.20 7.87
N PHE A 606 -22.81 6.99 8.03
CA PHE A 606 -22.39 6.02 9.02
C PHE A 606 -21.38 5.08 8.36
N PRO A 607 -20.11 5.06 8.82
CA PRO A 607 -19.12 4.19 8.22
C PRO A 607 -19.39 2.75 8.58
N GLY A 608 -19.22 1.88 7.59
CA GLY A 608 -19.09 0.44 7.80
C GLY A 608 -17.76 0.11 8.50
N ARG A 609 -17.59 -1.16 8.86
CA ARG A 609 -16.38 -1.64 9.55
C ARG A 609 -15.09 -1.31 8.78
N ASP A 610 -15.07 -1.62 7.49
CA ASP A 610 -13.85 -1.46 6.67
C ASP A 610 -13.54 0.02 6.38
N GLN A 611 -14.57 0.87 6.26
CA GLN A 611 -14.38 2.31 6.04
C GLN A 611 -13.72 3.02 7.22
N CYS A 612 -13.81 2.45 8.43
CA CYS A 612 -13.08 3.00 9.57
C CYS A 612 -11.57 2.90 9.35
N MET A 613 -11.11 1.82 8.70
CA MET A 613 -9.69 1.54 8.50
C MET A 613 -9.06 2.40 7.42
N SER A 614 -9.85 3.07 6.58
CA SER A 614 -9.33 4.05 5.61
C SER A 614 -8.54 5.18 6.27
N CYS A 615 -8.92 5.59 7.49
CA CYS A 615 -8.18 6.58 8.27
C CYS A 615 -7.40 5.97 9.44
N HIS A 616 -7.90 4.87 10.02
CA HIS A 616 -7.31 4.21 11.17
C HIS A 616 -6.36 3.08 10.74
N ASN A 617 -5.30 3.42 10.00
CA ASN A 617 -4.32 2.46 9.48
C ASN A 617 -3.03 2.42 10.30
N SER A 618 -2.17 1.46 10.00
CA SER A 618 -0.88 1.25 10.67
C SER A 618 0.08 2.44 10.53
N ASN A 619 0.05 3.15 9.40
CA ASN A 619 0.89 4.33 9.19
C ASN A 619 0.52 5.50 10.13
N ALA A 620 -0.77 5.61 10.49
CA ALA A 620 -1.25 6.55 11.49
C ALA A 620 -1.22 6.00 12.92
N ASN A 621 -0.58 4.84 13.15
CA ASN A 621 -0.58 4.09 14.39
C ASN A 621 -1.98 3.82 14.97
N PHE A 622 -2.98 3.64 14.09
CA PHE A 622 -4.37 3.32 14.38
C PHE A 622 -5.18 4.38 15.17
N VAL A 623 -4.69 4.92 16.29
CA VAL A 623 -5.46 5.80 17.19
C VAL A 623 -5.32 7.26 16.82
N LEU A 624 -6.44 7.89 16.45
CA LEU A 624 -6.47 9.27 16.00
C LEU A 624 -6.89 10.24 17.13
N GLY A 625 -6.08 11.28 17.34
CA GLY A 625 -6.41 12.42 18.22
C GLY A 625 -6.15 12.21 19.72
N VAL A 626 -5.64 11.06 20.16
CA VAL A 626 -5.20 10.83 21.54
C VAL A 626 -3.69 10.95 21.59
N LYS A 627 -3.22 12.18 21.82
CA LYS A 627 -1.80 12.56 21.82
C LYS A 627 -1.57 13.66 22.87
N THR A 628 -0.32 13.89 23.22
CA THR A 628 0.09 14.88 24.23
C THR A 628 -0.52 16.26 23.99
N HIS A 629 -0.32 16.85 22.81
CA HIS A 629 -0.85 18.18 22.50
C HIS A 629 -2.39 18.25 22.47
N GLN A 630 -3.06 17.14 22.16
CA GLN A 630 -4.53 17.08 22.14
C GLN A 630 -5.13 16.97 23.54
N LEU A 631 -4.42 16.34 24.49
CA LEU A 631 -4.91 16.13 25.85
C LEU A 631 -4.32 17.12 26.87
N ASN A 632 -3.34 17.95 26.49
CA ASN A 632 -2.77 18.95 27.39
C ASN A 632 -3.72 20.13 27.63
N SER A 633 -4.74 19.92 28.46
CA SER A 633 -5.72 20.93 28.87
C SER A 633 -6.46 20.52 30.13
N GLU A 634 -7.10 21.49 30.77
CA GLU A 634 -7.95 21.28 31.94
C GLU A 634 -9.32 20.71 31.53
N MET A 635 -9.72 19.60 32.15
CA MET A 635 -11.06 19.02 32.03
C MET A 635 -11.73 18.92 33.40
N TYR A 636 -13.05 19.10 33.46
CA TYR A 636 -13.80 18.82 34.68
C TYR A 636 -14.10 17.32 34.81
N TYR A 637 -13.73 16.71 35.93
CA TYR A 637 -14.02 15.31 36.25
C TYR A 637 -15.16 15.22 37.27
N PRO A 638 -16.41 14.92 36.85
CA PRO A 638 -17.57 14.94 37.74
C PRO A 638 -17.46 13.95 38.91
N SER A 639 -16.81 12.80 38.68
CA SER A 639 -16.59 11.76 39.69
C SER A 639 -15.69 12.22 40.83
N LEU A 640 -14.78 13.15 40.57
CA LEU A 640 -13.87 13.74 41.55
C LEU A 640 -14.34 15.12 42.04
N GLY A 641 -15.23 15.78 41.30
CA GLY A 641 -15.70 17.13 41.58
C GLY A 641 -14.62 18.21 41.40
N VAL A 642 -13.58 17.95 40.61
CA VAL A 642 -12.45 18.86 40.38
C VAL A 642 -12.18 19.04 38.88
N SER A 643 -11.64 20.21 38.51
CA SER A 643 -10.96 20.40 37.23
C SER A 643 -9.49 20.05 37.37
N LYS A 644 -8.95 19.32 36.40
CA LYS A 644 -7.55 18.92 36.37
C LYS A 644 -7.05 18.80 34.94
N ASN A 645 -5.78 19.12 34.69
CA ASN A 645 -5.11 18.79 33.45
C ASN A 645 -5.24 17.28 33.15
N GLN A 646 -5.67 16.92 31.94
CA GLN A 646 -5.96 15.53 31.61
C GLN A 646 -4.70 14.65 31.64
N LEU A 647 -3.53 15.16 31.22
CA LEU A 647 -2.26 14.43 31.30
C LEU A 647 -1.88 14.16 32.75
N GLN A 648 -1.98 15.17 33.63
CA GLN A 648 -1.79 14.99 35.06
C GLN A 648 -2.82 14.01 35.66
N TYR A 649 -4.06 14.02 35.18
CA TYR A 649 -5.07 13.06 35.63
C TYR A 649 -4.70 11.62 35.27
N LEU A 650 -4.25 11.36 34.05
CA LEU A 650 -3.78 10.04 33.62
C LEU A 650 -2.50 9.61 34.35
N SER A 651 -1.57 10.54 34.56
CA SER A 651 -0.34 10.35 35.32
C SER A 651 -0.60 9.93 36.78
N ASP A 652 -1.45 10.67 37.51
CA ASP A 652 -1.78 10.34 38.91
C ASP A 652 -2.44 8.96 39.07
N LEU A 653 -3.06 8.45 38.01
CA LEU A 653 -3.69 7.13 37.96
C LEU A 653 -2.75 6.04 37.46
N ASN A 654 -1.50 6.38 37.11
CA ASN A 654 -0.51 5.53 36.44
C ASN A 654 -1.01 4.95 35.10
N VAL A 655 -2.00 5.58 34.46
CA VAL A 655 -2.55 5.11 33.18
C VAL A 655 -1.54 5.26 32.04
N ILE A 656 -0.72 6.31 32.10
CA ILE A 656 0.43 6.52 31.21
C ILE A 656 1.71 6.11 31.94
N ASP A 657 2.73 5.68 31.21
CA ASP A 657 4.04 5.29 31.76
C ASP A 657 4.99 6.48 32.00
N HIS A 658 4.44 7.69 32.12
CA HIS A 658 5.17 8.93 32.33
C HIS A 658 4.60 9.71 33.53
N ASP A 659 5.48 10.26 34.36
CA ASP A 659 5.12 11.04 35.54
C ASP A 659 5.83 12.40 35.52
N ASP A 660 5.03 13.47 35.55
CA ASP A 660 5.50 14.84 35.69
C ASP A 660 4.58 15.63 36.63
N ASN A 661 5.15 16.62 37.30
CA ASN A 661 4.44 17.53 38.20
C ASN A 661 4.11 18.86 37.50
N ASP A 662 4.65 19.14 36.31
CA ASP A 662 4.37 20.35 35.54
C ASP A 662 4.13 20.06 34.06
N TRP A 663 2.86 19.91 33.69
CA TRP A 663 2.45 19.65 32.31
C TRP A 663 2.36 20.92 31.45
N SER A 664 2.68 22.10 32.02
CA SER A 664 2.57 23.36 31.29
C SER A 664 3.67 23.58 30.24
N ASP A 665 4.78 22.85 30.34
CA ASP A 665 5.89 22.87 29.38
C ASP A 665 5.63 22.00 28.14
N TYR A 666 4.63 21.11 28.20
CA TYR A 666 4.26 20.23 27.09
C TYR A 666 3.49 20.97 25.98
N PRO A 667 3.59 20.52 24.72
CA PRO A 667 2.84 21.10 23.61
C PRO A 667 1.33 21.05 23.87
N ARG A 668 0.60 21.97 23.23
CA ARG A 668 -0.87 22.05 23.29
C ARG A 668 -1.41 22.42 21.90
N ALA A 669 -2.40 21.68 21.44
CA ALA A 669 -3.24 22.02 20.29
C ALA A 669 -4.30 23.04 20.71
N TYR A 670 -4.81 23.78 19.74
CA TYR A 670 -5.76 24.87 19.97
C TYR A 670 -6.94 24.79 19.00
N ASP A 671 -8.13 25.06 19.52
CA ASP A 671 -9.33 25.18 18.69
C ASP A 671 -9.26 26.45 17.83
N LEU A 672 -9.99 26.49 16.71
CA LEU A 672 -10.05 27.68 15.85
C LEU A 672 -10.56 28.93 16.60
N ASN A 673 -11.31 28.76 17.68
CA ASN A 673 -11.85 29.86 18.47
C ASN A 673 -10.92 30.32 19.62
N ASP A 674 -9.79 29.66 19.85
CA ASP A 674 -8.87 30.02 20.92
C ASP A 674 -8.13 31.35 20.63
N PHE A 675 -7.79 32.08 21.68
CA PHE A 675 -7.08 33.37 21.59
C PHE A 675 -5.56 33.20 21.56
N VAL A 676 -5.06 32.42 20.59
CA VAL A 676 -3.63 32.23 20.29
C VAL A 676 -3.32 32.61 18.85
N SER A 677 -2.05 32.50 18.42
CA SER A 677 -1.68 32.82 17.03
C SER A 677 -2.51 31.99 16.04
N LEU A 678 -2.87 32.61 14.91
CA LEU A 678 -3.60 31.93 13.85
C LEU A 678 -2.83 30.71 13.33
N ASP A 679 -1.51 30.81 13.21
CA ASP A 679 -0.65 29.69 12.83
C ASP A 679 -0.82 28.46 13.73
N LEU A 680 -0.82 28.61 15.06
CA LEU A 680 -1.01 27.47 15.97
C LEU A 680 -2.40 26.83 15.83
N ARG A 681 -3.44 27.64 15.58
CA ARG A 681 -4.80 27.15 15.36
C ARG A 681 -4.90 26.36 14.04
N ILE A 682 -4.33 26.88 12.96
CA ILE A 682 -4.31 26.19 11.66
C ILE A 682 -3.49 24.90 11.73
N ARG A 683 -2.31 24.91 12.34
CA ARG A 683 -1.51 23.68 12.54
C ARG A 683 -2.25 22.64 13.37
N SER A 684 -2.98 23.05 14.39
CA SER A 684 -3.81 22.15 15.20
C SER A 684 -4.95 21.54 14.39
N TYR A 685 -5.58 22.33 13.52
CA TYR A 685 -6.63 21.84 12.63
C TYR A 685 -6.09 20.86 11.59
N LEU A 686 -4.98 21.19 10.91
CA LEU A 686 -4.34 20.33 9.92
C LEU A 686 -3.87 19.00 10.54
N ASP A 687 -3.33 19.04 11.77
CA ASP A 687 -2.97 17.83 12.51
C ASP A 687 -4.21 16.95 12.76
N ALA A 688 -5.28 17.54 13.29
CA ALA A 688 -6.48 16.81 13.67
C ALA A 688 -7.27 16.26 12.47
N ASN A 689 -7.22 16.93 11.30
CA ASN A 689 -8.06 16.64 10.15
C ASN A 689 -7.34 15.99 8.97
N CYS A 690 -6.04 16.22 8.83
CA CYS A 690 -5.31 15.90 7.61
C CYS A 690 -4.10 15.00 7.84
N SER A 691 -3.45 15.07 9.00
CA SER A 691 -2.15 14.40 9.24
C SER A 691 -2.21 12.87 9.22
N SER A 692 -3.36 12.26 9.48
CA SER A 692 -3.53 10.80 9.40
C SER A 692 -3.22 10.26 8.00
N CYS A 693 -3.58 11.03 6.95
CA CYS A 693 -3.28 10.72 5.56
C CYS A 693 -2.02 11.44 5.06
N HIS A 694 -1.83 12.70 5.46
CA HIS A 694 -0.74 13.56 5.02
C HIS A 694 0.39 13.60 6.04
N ARG A 695 1.10 12.47 6.10
CA ARG A 695 2.35 12.28 6.85
C ARG A 695 3.27 11.39 6.03
N LEU A 696 4.55 11.33 6.41
CA LEU A 696 5.50 10.40 5.79
C LEU A 696 4.95 8.96 5.84
N GLY A 697 5.00 8.25 4.70
CA GLY A 697 4.45 6.89 4.55
C GLY A 697 2.93 6.80 4.39
N GLY A 698 2.19 7.92 4.39
CA GLY A 698 0.73 7.95 4.33
C GLY A 698 0.17 7.67 2.93
N ILE A 699 0.02 8.71 2.12
CA ILE A 699 -0.43 8.56 0.73
C ILE A 699 0.79 8.51 -0.20
N SER A 700 0.88 7.46 -1.03
CA SER A 700 1.93 7.31 -2.03
C SER A 700 1.97 8.51 -2.99
N GLY A 701 3.18 9.04 -3.25
CA GLY A 701 3.40 10.20 -4.11
C GLY A 701 3.03 11.56 -3.50
N VAL A 702 2.37 11.59 -2.34
CA VAL A 702 2.12 12.83 -1.60
C VAL A 702 3.26 13.08 -0.62
N THR A 703 3.77 14.31 -0.64
CA THR A 703 5.00 14.69 0.06
C THR A 703 4.73 15.62 1.25
N MET A 704 3.47 15.76 1.67
CA MET A 704 3.08 16.64 2.78
C MET A 704 3.23 15.95 4.14
N ASP A 705 3.68 16.69 5.16
CA ASP A 705 3.65 16.26 6.56
C ASP A 705 2.94 17.29 7.43
N LEU A 706 1.68 17.03 7.71
CA LEU A 706 0.77 17.96 8.38
C LEU A 706 0.69 17.74 9.89
N ARG A 707 1.52 16.86 10.47
CA ARG A 707 1.57 16.62 11.93
C ARG A 707 1.87 17.91 12.69
N PHE A 708 1.33 18.03 13.90
CA PHE A 708 1.42 19.26 14.71
C PHE A 708 2.87 19.74 14.91
N HIS A 709 3.77 18.81 15.22
CA HIS A 709 5.18 19.08 15.51
C HIS A 709 6.04 19.41 14.30
N THR A 710 5.56 19.14 13.08
CA THR A 710 6.32 19.43 11.86
C THR A 710 6.38 20.95 11.64
N PRO A 711 7.58 21.58 11.60
CA PRO A 711 7.74 23.00 11.29
C PRO A 711 7.14 23.35 9.92
N LEU A 712 6.62 24.57 9.73
CA LEU A 712 5.88 24.96 8.52
C LEU A 712 6.74 24.79 7.25
N GLU A 713 7.98 25.23 7.33
CA GLU A 713 9.01 25.09 6.30
C GLU A 713 9.30 23.62 5.93
N SER A 714 9.00 22.68 6.84
CA SER A 714 9.15 21.24 6.66
C SER A 714 7.83 20.51 6.39
N LYS A 715 6.68 21.19 6.37
CA LYS A 715 5.39 20.56 6.01
C LYS A 715 5.28 20.25 4.52
N ASN A 716 6.15 20.87 3.71
CA ASN A 716 6.22 20.71 2.27
C ASN A 716 4.87 21.01 1.60
N ILE A 717 4.34 22.20 1.90
CA ILE A 717 3.09 22.73 1.32
C ILE A 717 3.26 24.12 0.69
N ILE A 718 4.27 24.89 1.09
CA ILE A 718 4.49 26.25 0.59
C ILE A 718 5.16 26.20 -0.77
N GLU A 719 4.65 26.93 -1.76
CA GLU A 719 5.22 27.10 -3.11
C GLU A 719 5.59 25.80 -3.84
N LEU A 720 4.75 24.78 -3.71
CA LEU A 720 4.92 23.52 -4.46
C LEU A 720 3.81 23.36 -5.48
N PRO A 721 4.11 22.86 -6.68
CA PRO A 721 3.05 22.51 -7.62
C PRO A 721 2.15 21.43 -7.03
N THR A 722 0.86 21.53 -7.31
CA THR A 722 -0.08 20.46 -7.00
C THR A 722 0.19 19.21 -7.86
N LEU A 723 0.07 18.03 -7.26
CA LEU A 723 0.05 16.75 -7.98
C LEU A 723 -1.39 16.23 -8.20
N SER A 724 -2.39 17.07 -7.93
CA SER A 724 -3.80 16.73 -8.11
C SER A 724 -4.13 16.55 -9.59
N GLN A 725 -4.65 15.38 -9.95
CA GLN A 725 -5.12 15.10 -11.32
C GLN A 725 -6.45 15.81 -11.64
N THR A 726 -7.17 16.28 -10.62
CA THR A 726 -8.48 16.91 -10.73
C THR A 726 -8.44 18.43 -10.72
N SER A 727 -7.25 19.03 -10.59
CA SER A 727 -7.06 20.48 -10.44
C SER A 727 -6.17 21.06 -11.53
N GLY A 728 -6.10 22.40 -11.59
CA GLY A 728 -5.16 23.09 -12.46
C GLY A 728 -3.73 22.77 -12.05
N HIS A 729 -2.92 22.20 -12.96
CA HIS A 729 -1.54 21.81 -12.67
C HIS A 729 -0.61 23.01 -12.45
N ASP A 730 -1.09 24.23 -12.74
CA ASP A 730 -0.38 25.48 -12.47
C ASP A 730 -0.59 25.98 -11.02
N ASN A 731 -1.50 25.39 -10.25
CA ASN A 731 -1.75 25.78 -8.86
C ASN A 731 -0.60 25.34 -7.95
N LEU A 732 -0.31 26.15 -6.93
CA LEU A 732 0.56 25.77 -5.84
C LEU A 732 -0.25 25.18 -4.68
N LEU A 733 0.34 24.28 -3.90
CA LEU A 733 -0.29 23.69 -2.70
C LEU A 733 -0.71 24.79 -1.72
N VAL A 734 0.21 25.70 -1.40
CA VAL A 734 -0.03 26.98 -0.75
C VAL A 734 0.81 28.04 -1.48
N GLU A 735 0.14 29.05 -2.02
CA GLU A 735 0.75 30.26 -2.59
C GLU A 735 0.69 31.37 -1.53
N PRO A 736 1.83 31.78 -0.94
CA PRO A 736 1.87 32.84 0.06
C PRO A 736 1.17 34.11 -0.42
N GLY A 737 0.30 34.69 0.41
CA GLY A 737 -0.43 35.92 0.08
C GLY A 737 -1.60 35.75 -0.89
N ASN A 738 -1.86 34.54 -1.39
CA ASN A 738 -2.90 34.27 -2.38
C ASN A 738 -3.62 32.93 -2.13
N HIS A 739 -4.55 32.92 -1.18
CA HIS A 739 -5.36 31.73 -0.91
C HIS A 739 -6.17 31.25 -2.13
N ALA A 740 -6.59 32.16 -3.01
CA ALA A 740 -7.44 31.83 -4.15
C ALA A 740 -6.73 30.99 -5.22
N ALA A 741 -5.39 31.00 -5.24
CA ALA A 741 -4.56 30.14 -6.08
C ALA A 741 -3.94 28.95 -5.31
N SER A 742 -4.23 28.85 -4.00
CA SER A 742 -3.72 27.79 -3.13
C SER A 742 -4.61 26.55 -3.16
N GLU A 743 -4.07 25.44 -3.65
CA GLU A 743 -4.78 24.18 -3.80
C GLU A 743 -5.35 23.64 -2.48
N LEU A 744 -4.60 23.77 -1.38
CA LEU A 744 -5.06 23.36 -0.04
C LEU A 744 -6.39 24.03 0.30
N TRP A 745 -6.48 25.34 0.09
CA TRP A 745 -7.69 26.10 0.35
C TRP A 745 -8.83 25.76 -0.63
N ILE A 746 -8.52 25.64 -1.93
CA ILE A 746 -9.48 25.28 -2.98
C ILE A 746 -10.15 23.93 -2.69
N ARG A 747 -9.37 22.92 -2.31
CA ARG A 747 -9.90 21.57 -2.05
C ARG A 747 -10.68 21.49 -0.75
N ASP A 748 -10.21 22.15 0.30
CA ASP A 748 -10.83 22.10 1.62
C ASP A 748 -12.22 22.79 1.65
N GLN A 749 -12.42 23.81 0.80
CA GLN A 749 -13.75 24.43 0.60
C GLN A 749 -14.65 23.71 -0.41
N THR A 750 -14.12 22.76 -1.19
CA THR A 750 -14.88 22.09 -2.25
C THR A 750 -15.61 20.87 -1.70
N ARG A 751 -16.84 20.61 -2.14
CA ARG A 751 -17.54 19.34 -1.90
C ARG A 751 -17.87 18.68 -3.25
N GLY A 752 -17.45 17.43 -3.44
CA GLY A 752 -17.49 16.72 -4.73
C GLY A 752 -16.13 16.12 -5.13
N ASP A 753 -15.89 15.94 -6.43
CA ASP A 753 -14.76 15.14 -6.95
C ASP A 753 -13.37 15.67 -6.54
N ASN A 754 -13.22 16.97 -6.26
CA ASN A 754 -11.96 17.59 -5.86
C ASN A 754 -11.82 17.84 -4.34
N GLN A 755 -12.77 17.36 -3.54
CA GLN A 755 -12.82 17.70 -2.11
C GLN A 755 -11.67 17.12 -1.29
N MET A 756 -11.34 17.81 -0.20
CA MET A 756 -10.53 17.27 0.90
C MET A 756 -11.21 17.53 2.25
N PRO A 757 -11.26 16.52 3.16
CA PRO A 757 -10.93 15.11 2.92
C PRO A 757 -11.91 14.44 1.94
N PRO A 758 -11.50 13.38 1.21
CA PRO A 758 -12.35 12.72 0.20
C PRO A 758 -13.54 11.96 0.79
N LEU A 759 -13.51 11.69 2.09
CA LEU A 759 -14.50 10.91 2.82
C LEU A 759 -14.85 11.56 4.17
N GLY A 760 -16.00 11.20 4.71
CA GLY A 760 -16.38 11.53 6.10
C GLY A 760 -16.88 12.96 6.35
N THR A 761 -16.99 13.79 5.31
CA THR A 761 -17.57 15.15 5.42
C THR A 761 -18.50 15.45 4.24
N ASN A 762 -19.60 16.12 4.54
CA ASN A 762 -20.59 16.60 3.58
C ASN A 762 -20.73 18.13 3.59
N LEU A 763 -20.23 18.79 4.64
CA LEU A 763 -20.29 20.24 4.82
C LEU A 763 -18.90 20.86 4.84
N VAL A 764 -18.81 22.07 4.30
CA VAL A 764 -17.64 22.94 4.44
C VAL A 764 -17.55 23.44 5.88
N ASP A 765 -16.37 23.35 6.48
CA ASP A 765 -16.08 24.07 7.73
C ASP A 765 -15.75 25.51 7.36
N GLU A 766 -16.78 26.36 7.30
CA GLU A 766 -16.64 27.77 6.87
C GLU A 766 -15.66 28.54 7.76
N ALA A 767 -15.68 28.29 9.09
CA ALA A 767 -14.78 28.98 10.01
C ALA A 767 -13.31 28.59 9.77
N TYR A 768 -13.06 27.31 9.48
CA TYR A 768 -11.73 26.86 9.07
C TYR A 768 -11.30 27.45 7.72
N VAL A 769 -12.16 27.41 6.70
CA VAL A 769 -11.82 27.89 5.36
C VAL A 769 -11.51 29.39 5.38
N GLU A 770 -12.25 30.18 6.16
CA GLU A 770 -11.95 31.60 6.39
C GLU A 770 -10.62 31.79 7.13
N ALA A 771 -10.38 31.04 8.20
CA ALA A 771 -9.14 31.11 8.97
C ALA A 771 -7.93 30.68 8.14
N LEU A 772 -8.09 29.68 7.26
CA LEU A 772 -7.05 29.21 6.35
C LEU A 772 -6.73 30.27 5.29
N ALA A 773 -7.76 30.93 4.72
CA ALA A 773 -7.55 32.06 3.82
C ALA A 773 -6.78 33.19 4.51
N GLU A 774 -7.19 33.59 5.72
CA GLU A 774 -6.48 34.61 6.51
C GLU A 774 -5.03 34.19 6.79
N TRP A 775 -4.79 32.92 7.10
CA TRP A 775 -3.45 32.41 7.39
C TRP A 775 -2.55 32.42 6.16
N ILE A 776 -3.06 32.04 4.99
CA ILE A 776 -2.31 32.07 3.73
C ILE A 776 -2.07 33.50 3.27
N ASP A 777 -3.09 34.36 3.31
CA ASP A 777 -3.00 35.75 2.86
C ASP A 777 -2.08 36.61 3.77
N ALA A 778 -1.94 36.22 5.04
CA ALA A 778 -1.02 36.86 5.96
C ALA A 778 0.45 36.47 5.72
N MET A 779 0.75 35.45 4.90
CA MET A 779 2.12 35.11 4.54
C MET A 779 2.68 36.16 3.57
N GLY A 780 3.70 36.91 3.96
CA GLY A 780 4.37 37.84 3.05
C GLY A 780 5.23 37.12 2.00
N GLU A 781 5.30 37.65 0.78
CA GLU A 781 6.28 37.22 -0.25
C GLU A 781 7.74 37.31 0.26
N GLU A 782 8.03 38.20 1.22
CA GLU A 782 9.35 38.36 1.88
C GLU A 782 9.46 37.64 3.25
N GLU A 783 8.35 37.22 3.88
CA GLU A 783 8.39 36.60 5.23
C GLU A 783 8.70 35.10 5.19
N VAL A 784 8.62 34.48 4.01
CA VAL A 784 9.18 33.16 3.73
C VAL A 784 10.53 33.33 3.05
N ASP A 785 11.36 34.25 3.55
CA ASP A 785 12.77 34.25 3.18
C ASP A 785 13.33 32.92 3.70
N ILE A 786 13.48 31.95 2.80
CA ILE A 786 14.20 30.72 3.05
C ILE A 786 15.63 31.17 3.37
N GLU A 787 15.91 31.54 4.62
CA GLU A 787 17.22 32.04 5.04
C GLU A 787 18.30 30.96 4.85
N HIS A 788 17.90 29.69 4.74
CA HIS A 788 18.74 28.50 4.70
C HIS A 788 18.19 27.47 3.71
N PHE A 789 19.04 26.61 3.14
CA PHE A 789 18.58 25.50 2.31
C PHE A 789 17.57 24.64 3.04
N ILE A 790 16.47 24.27 2.37
CA ILE A 790 15.53 23.28 2.90
C ILE A 790 15.81 21.95 2.20
N THR A 791 16.20 20.93 2.96
CA THR A 791 16.25 19.53 2.51
C THR A 791 15.03 18.78 3.04
N PHE A 792 14.15 18.32 2.15
CA PHE A 792 12.93 17.60 2.58
C PHE A 792 12.54 16.45 1.65
N PRO A 793 12.19 15.24 2.16
CA PRO A 793 12.32 14.85 3.55
C PRO A 793 13.79 14.63 3.92
N ASN A 794 14.15 14.95 5.15
CA ASN A 794 15.41 14.53 5.76
C ASN A 794 15.08 13.95 7.15
N PRO A 795 15.09 12.62 7.34
CA PRO A 795 15.68 11.63 6.44
C PRO A 795 14.93 11.41 5.12
N SER A 796 15.69 11.30 4.02
CA SER A 796 15.21 11.10 2.65
C SER A 796 14.96 9.62 2.39
N ASN A 797 13.80 9.25 1.84
CA ASN A 797 13.52 7.90 1.38
C ASN A 797 14.00 7.71 -0.08
N GLY A 798 15.28 8.00 -0.32
CA GLY A 798 15.89 7.95 -1.64
C GLY A 798 15.49 9.11 -2.58
N TRP A 799 14.71 10.08 -2.13
CA TRP A 799 14.51 11.33 -2.86
C TRP A 799 14.37 12.49 -1.88
N MET A 800 14.76 13.69 -2.30
CA MET A 800 14.51 14.90 -1.53
C MET A 800 14.31 16.10 -2.45
N VAL A 801 13.54 17.07 -1.99
CA VAL A 801 13.48 18.41 -2.52
C VAL A 801 14.52 19.25 -1.80
N VAL A 802 15.35 19.95 -2.56
CA VAL A 802 16.29 20.94 -2.07
C VAL A 802 15.86 22.30 -2.57
N ARG A 803 15.62 23.25 -1.65
CA ARG A 803 15.31 24.63 -2.01
C ARG A 803 16.43 25.56 -1.63
N ALA A 804 16.90 26.34 -2.61
CA ALA A 804 17.84 27.43 -2.42
C ALA A 804 17.08 28.76 -2.38
N ASN A 805 17.57 29.72 -1.59
CA ASN A 805 17.08 31.09 -1.62
C ASN A 805 17.23 31.70 -3.04
N ALA A 806 16.27 32.53 -3.46
CA ALA A 806 16.28 33.21 -4.77
C ALA A 806 17.57 34.01 -5.06
N ASN A 807 18.31 34.42 -4.02
CA ASN A 807 19.58 35.12 -4.14
C ASN A 807 20.75 34.25 -4.65
N TRP A 808 20.61 32.91 -4.71
CA TRP A 808 21.63 32.01 -5.24
C TRP A 808 21.69 32.04 -6.76
N GLN A 809 22.89 32.12 -7.36
CA GLN A 809 23.02 32.24 -8.82
C GLN A 809 22.96 30.89 -9.54
N LEU A 810 21.97 30.71 -10.41
CA LEU A 810 21.86 29.52 -11.26
C LEU A 810 23.02 29.43 -12.29
N PRO A 811 23.44 28.21 -12.68
CA PRO A 811 22.98 26.92 -12.17
C PRO A 811 23.51 26.60 -10.77
N LEU A 812 22.74 25.82 -10.01
CA LEU A 812 23.16 25.23 -8.75
C LEU A 812 23.77 23.86 -9.00
N ARG A 813 24.92 23.60 -8.41
CA ARG A 813 25.54 22.28 -8.39
C ARG A 813 25.35 21.64 -7.02
N VAL A 814 24.79 20.45 -6.99
CA VAL A 814 24.66 19.64 -5.79
C VAL A 814 25.69 18.51 -5.82
N ASP A 815 26.48 18.38 -4.75
CA ASP A 815 27.45 17.31 -4.54
C ASP A 815 27.10 16.58 -3.23
N VAL A 816 26.96 15.26 -3.26
CA VAL A 816 26.70 14.44 -2.05
C VAL A 816 27.95 13.62 -1.74
N PHE A 817 28.42 13.70 -0.50
CA PHE A 817 29.58 12.99 0.01
C PHE A 817 29.16 11.97 1.08
N SER A 818 29.75 10.78 1.07
CA SER A 818 29.62 9.83 2.18
C SER A 818 30.28 10.37 3.46
N ALA A 819 29.98 9.77 4.61
CA ALA A 819 30.53 10.19 5.91
C ALA A 819 32.07 10.17 6.00
N ASP A 820 32.75 9.39 5.16
CA ASP A 820 34.22 9.35 5.03
C ASP A 820 34.78 10.37 4.02
N GLY A 821 33.93 11.21 3.42
CA GLY A 821 34.30 12.33 2.55
C GLY A 821 34.43 11.98 1.06
N LYS A 822 34.00 10.80 0.62
CA LYS A 822 34.00 10.42 -0.81
C LYS A 822 32.78 11.00 -1.52
N LEU A 823 32.98 11.65 -2.67
CA LEU A 823 31.88 12.10 -3.53
C LEU A 823 31.13 10.88 -4.09
N VAL A 824 29.82 10.80 -3.85
CA VAL A 824 28.95 9.68 -4.24
C VAL A 824 27.85 10.07 -5.23
N HIS A 825 27.50 11.35 -5.33
CA HIS A 825 26.50 11.83 -6.28
C HIS A 825 26.75 13.32 -6.63
N THR A 826 26.42 13.70 -7.87
CA THR A 826 26.54 15.09 -8.34
C THR A 826 25.49 15.39 -9.40
N GLU A 827 24.82 16.54 -9.29
CA GLU A 827 23.82 17.01 -10.25
C GLU A 827 23.88 18.54 -10.40
N GLU A 828 23.44 19.06 -11.55
CA GLU A 828 23.36 20.50 -11.83
C GLU A 828 21.92 20.88 -12.18
N HIS A 829 21.41 21.92 -11.55
CA HIS A 829 20.02 22.36 -11.63
C HIS A 829 19.94 23.83 -12.05
N ARG A 830 18.95 24.16 -12.88
CA ARG A 830 18.69 25.53 -13.38
C ARG A 830 17.46 26.17 -12.75
N GLU A 831 17.09 25.68 -11.59
CA GLU A 831 15.94 26.10 -10.80
C GLU A 831 16.37 26.14 -9.33
N HIS A 832 15.74 27.00 -8.54
CA HIS A 832 16.03 27.14 -7.11
C HIS A 832 15.39 26.02 -6.27
N THR A 833 14.41 25.33 -6.84
CA THR A 833 13.82 24.10 -6.28
C THR A 833 14.33 22.92 -7.09
N MET A 834 14.94 21.95 -6.41
CA MET A 834 15.62 20.81 -7.03
C MET A 834 15.02 19.54 -6.48
N HIS A 835 14.59 18.63 -7.35
CA HIS A 835 14.22 17.27 -6.96
C HIS A 835 15.46 16.38 -7.13
N LEU A 836 16.05 15.97 -6.01
CA LEU A 836 17.19 15.07 -5.97
C LEU A 836 16.73 13.62 -5.83
N GLY A 837 17.13 12.79 -6.79
CA GLY A 837 17.04 11.34 -6.70
C GLY A 837 18.24 10.78 -5.95
N LEU A 838 18.12 10.60 -4.65
CA LEU A 838 19.14 10.01 -3.79
C LEU A 838 19.07 8.48 -3.72
N GLN A 839 18.19 7.82 -4.47
CA GLN A 839 18.04 6.37 -4.45
C GLN A 839 19.37 5.65 -4.80
N ARG A 840 20.24 6.34 -5.54
CA ARG A 840 21.54 5.81 -6.02
C ARG A 840 22.67 5.90 -5.00
N VAL A 841 22.54 6.70 -3.93
CA VAL A 841 23.60 6.84 -2.92
C VAL A 841 23.52 5.77 -1.81
N GLY A 842 22.40 5.03 -1.72
CA GLY A 842 22.18 4.02 -0.68
C GLY A 842 21.80 4.61 0.67
N SER A 843 21.38 3.78 1.62
CA SER A 843 21.03 4.23 2.97
C SER A 843 22.29 4.61 3.75
N GLY A 844 22.21 5.67 4.56
CA GLY A 844 23.33 6.17 5.34
C GLY A 844 23.28 7.66 5.64
N ALA A 845 24.30 8.14 6.36
CA ALA A 845 24.51 9.55 6.60
C ALA A 845 25.47 10.13 5.57
N PHE A 846 25.06 11.24 4.94
CA PHE A 846 25.82 11.93 3.90
C PHE A 846 25.97 13.41 4.25
N ILE A 847 26.93 14.05 3.58
CA ILE A 847 27.06 15.51 3.55
C ILE A 847 26.67 15.95 2.15
N MET A 848 25.58 16.69 2.03
CA MET A 848 25.19 17.32 0.77
C MET A 848 25.75 18.74 0.75
N SER A 849 26.36 19.14 -0.35
CA SER A 849 26.89 20.47 -0.60
C SER A 849 26.23 21.05 -1.83
N VAL A 850 25.63 22.24 -1.72
CA VAL A 850 25.10 23.00 -2.86
C VAL A 850 26.02 24.17 -3.14
N THR A 851 26.37 24.39 -4.41
CA THR A 851 27.24 25.49 -4.87
C THR A 851 26.58 26.26 -6.00
N ASP A 852 26.56 27.59 -5.96
CA ASP A 852 26.02 28.41 -7.05
C ASP A 852 27.07 28.78 -8.11
N ALA A 853 26.62 29.42 -9.20
CA ALA A 853 27.49 29.89 -10.27
C ALA A 853 28.48 31.00 -9.87
N ALA A 854 28.23 31.69 -8.74
CA ALA A 854 29.13 32.68 -8.17
C ALA A 854 30.19 32.06 -7.23
N GLY A 855 30.08 30.76 -6.92
CA GLY A 855 30.97 30.03 -6.03
C GLY A 855 30.58 30.10 -4.56
N ASN A 856 29.40 30.60 -4.22
CA ASN A 856 28.83 30.46 -2.88
C ASN A 856 28.50 28.98 -2.66
N SER A 857 28.77 28.45 -1.46
CA SER A 857 28.47 27.06 -1.12
C SER A 857 27.89 26.91 0.28
N HIS A 858 27.03 25.92 0.44
CA HIS A 858 26.43 25.52 1.71
C HIS A 858 26.45 24.00 1.80
N ALA A 859 26.70 23.46 3.00
CA ALA A 859 26.72 22.03 3.22
C ALA A 859 25.85 21.66 4.42
N GLU A 860 25.06 20.60 4.26
CA GLU A 860 24.15 20.08 5.27
C GLU A 860 24.32 18.56 5.41
N ARG A 861 24.14 18.04 6.63
CA ARG A 861 24.07 16.60 6.86
C ARG A 861 22.68 16.10 6.49
N ILE A 862 22.64 15.13 5.59
CA ILE A 862 21.42 14.44 5.22
C ILE A 862 21.49 12.97 5.64
N VAL A 863 20.35 12.37 5.93
CA VAL A 863 20.21 10.93 6.15
C VAL A 863 19.37 10.40 5.01
N VAL A 864 19.89 9.42 4.25
CA VAL A 864 19.09 8.65 3.30
C VAL A 864 18.71 7.37 4.03
N ARG A 865 17.41 7.11 4.18
CA ARG A 865 16.88 5.89 4.81
C ARG A 865 16.72 4.79 3.78
#